data_AF-A0A1Y2DSX8-F1
#
_entry.id   AF-A0A1Y2DSX8-F1
#
_cell.length_a   1.000
_cell.length_b   1.000
_cell.length_c   1.000
_cell.angle_alpha   90.00
_cell.angle_beta   90.00
_cell.angle_gamma   90.00
#
_symmetry.space_group_name_H-M   'P 1'
#
loop_
_entity.id
_entity.type
_entity.pdbx_description
1 polymer ?
#
loop_
_entity_poly.entity_id
_entity_poly.type
_entity_poly.pdbx_seq_one_letter_code
_entity_poly.pdbx_strand_id
1 'polypeptide(L)'
;MAGLRGLVVAALLLSPPFVNGLYANGSVVAPCDSPLYCQGEILKAIELAKPYSDSKTFVDLPTIRPMDEVIAAFDELSKPLSNNTELNTFLSTYFGEAGSELTAVRTDELTTDPVFLDKVDDTVIKQFVQKVINIWPDLTREYVSAGKCTGCVDSFIPVNRTFVVAGGRFREPYYWDSFWIIEGLLRTGGSFTEIAKNIVENFLDSVDKFGFVPNGFRIYYLNRSQPPLLTQMVKIYVEYTNDTSILERAVPLLIKEHDFWMQNRTVDIESGDEIYTLNRYGVQNTEPRPESYREDYISANNESYYSTSGIIYPEVNGLTDEEKATLYANLASGAESGWDYSSRWLANPNDAADDVYFPLRSLNTVNTIGVDLNSILYANEISIARFLAASGDDTGAQQFSELAEQRAAAIQSLMWNETHMSYFDYNLTSNSQNLYVPMDDDTTPAQRGDAPEGYQVMFHVGQFYPFWLGVAPKSIRNNPLAVKIAFQRVADLLAQKAGAIAATNFQTGQQWDQPNVWPPLMYVLMKALLETPATFGEDDVYYIETQDLALRLGQRYLDSTFCTWRATGGSTDDMSQLEGLESTDEGIMFEKYGDNSTNAVGGGGEYEVVEGFGWTNGVLLWVADTFNTQLQRPDCGNITAAVNTEKRGAGPSAVELDQSDARNVKLFHKQPA
;
A
#
# COMPACT_ATOMS: atom_id res chain seq x y z
N MET A 1 -39.55 17.48 41.30
CA MET A 1 -38.13 17.57 41.66
C MET A 1 -37.35 17.12 40.44
N ALA A 2 -36.76 18.08 39.72
CA ALA A 2 -35.93 17.82 38.55
C ALA A 2 -34.55 17.32 39.02
N GLY A 3 -34.11 16.18 38.48
CA GLY A 3 -32.77 15.64 38.72
C GLY A 3 -31.85 16.07 37.58
N LEU A 4 -30.79 16.80 37.92
CA LEU A 4 -29.71 17.21 37.03
C LEU A 4 -29.04 15.98 36.41
N ARG A 5 -29.11 15.84 35.08
CA ARG A 5 -28.13 15.08 34.29
C ARG A 5 -26.94 16.01 34.06
N GLY A 6 -25.76 15.61 34.53
CA GLY A 6 -24.52 16.32 34.28
C GLY A 6 -24.17 16.26 32.80
N LEU A 7 -24.21 17.42 32.14
CA LEU A 7 -23.49 17.61 30.87
C LEU A 7 -22.00 17.60 31.19
N VAL A 8 -21.29 16.56 30.79
CA VAL A 8 -19.86 16.65 30.55
C VAL A 8 -19.72 17.39 29.23
N VAL A 9 -19.54 18.71 29.30
CA VAL A 9 -19.09 19.50 28.16
C VAL A 9 -17.61 19.15 27.97
N ALA A 10 -17.32 18.28 27.03
CA ALA A 10 -15.97 18.14 26.50
C ALA A 10 -15.58 19.50 25.91
N ALA A 11 -14.69 20.20 26.58
CA ALA A 11 -14.07 21.38 26.01
C ALA A 11 -13.20 20.91 24.84
N LEU A 12 -13.74 21.02 23.62
CA LEU A 12 -12.96 21.03 22.40
C LEU A 12 -12.01 22.22 22.47
N LEU A 13 -10.83 22.00 23.07
CA LEU A 13 -9.66 22.78 22.71
C LEU A 13 -9.43 22.45 21.23
N LEU A 14 -9.89 23.35 20.36
CA LEU A 14 -9.46 23.39 18.96
C LEU A 14 -7.96 23.69 18.98
N SER A 15 -7.15 22.66 19.23
CA SER A 15 -5.75 22.67 18.85
C SER A 15 -5.72 22.85 17.32
N PRO A 16 -4.86 23.74 16.79
CA PRO A 16 -4.70 23.83 15.33
C PRO A 16 -4.33 22.44 14.78
N PRO A 17 -4.79 22.09 13.57
CA PRO A 17 -4.48 20.79 12.98
C PRO A 17 -2.97 20.56 12.96
N PHE A 18 -2.53 19.43 13.49
CA PHE A 18 -1.11 19.05 13.63
C PHE A 18 -0.43 18.64 12.31
N VAL A 19 -1.08 18.81 11.15
CA VAL A 19 -0.35 18.74 9.88
C VAL A 19 0.54 19.98 9.78
N ASN A 20 1.72 19.90 10.39
CA ASN A 20 2.73 20.95 10.27
C ASN A 20 3.11 21.08 8.80
N GLY A 21 2.74 22.21 8.18
CA GLY A 21 3.32 22.62 6.91
C GLY A 21 2.51 22.36 5.64
N LEU A 22 1.20 22.07 5.72
CA LEU A 22 0.35 22.20 4.53
C LEU A 22 0.46 23.61 3.96
N TYR A 23 0.68 23.70 2.65
CA TYR A 23 0.62 24.99 1.96
C TYR A 23 -0.83 25.34 1.69
N ALA A 24 -1.28 26.48 2.22
CA ALA A 24 -2.61 27.03 1.96
C ALA A 24 -2.49 28.48 1.48
N ASN A 25 -2.95 28.76 0.26
CA ASN A 25 -2.99 30.12 -0.30
C ASN A 25 -4.26 30.32 -1.13
N GLY A 26 -5.21 31.10 -0.60
CA GLY A 26 -6.53 31.25 -1.22
C GLY A 26 -7.28 29.92 -1.23
N SER A 27 -7.67 29.45 -2.41
CA SER A 27 -8.34 28.15 -2.61
C SER A 27 -7.37 26.98 -2.77
N VAL A 28 -6.06 27.24 -2.85
CA VAL A 28 -5.03 26.21 -3.06
C VAL A 28 -4.64 25.60 -1.72
N VAL A 29 -4.80 24.28 -1.58
CA VAL A 29 -4.26 23.46 -0.48
C VAL A 29 -3.41 22.35 -1.09
N ALA A 30 -2.11 22.34 -0.75
CA ALA A 30 -1.12 21.45 -1.33
C ALA A 30 -0.15 20.89 -0.25
N PRO A 31 0.63 19.84 -0.56
CA PRO A 31 1.51 19.18 0.42
C PRO A 31 2.58 20.08 1.04
N CYS A 32 3.13 21.01 0.27
CA CYS A 32 4.20 21.91 0.71
C CYS A 32 4.27 23.17 -0.17
N ASP A 33 5.11 24.13 0.20
CA ASP A 33 5.25 25.42 -0.50
C ASP A 33 6.17 25.38 -1.73
N SER A 34 6.82 24.24 -2.00
CA SER A 34 7.73 24.08 -3.15
C SER A 34 7.02 24.32 -4.49
N PRO A 35 7.47 25.33 -5.28
CA PRO A 35 6.90 25.59 -6.60
C PRO A 35 7.33 24.53 -7.64
N LEU A 36 8.37 23.75 -7.34
CA LEU A 36 8.88 22.70 -8.23
C LEU A 36 8.19 21.37 -7.98
N TYR A 37 7.93 21.03 -6.71
CA TYR A 37 7.59 19.66 -6.32
C TYR A 37 6.20 19.53 -5.69
N CYS A 38 5.52 20.62 -5.32
CA CYS A 38 4.24 20.53 -4.60
C CYS A 38 3.10 21.32 -5.25
N GLN A 39 3.36 22.48 -5.83
CA GLN A 39 2.30 23.36 -6.34
C GLN A 39 2.81 24.36 -7.39
N GLY A 40 1.90 25.07 -8.03
CA GLY A 40 2.21 26.26 -8.82
C GLY A 40 2.49 26.00 -10.31
N GLU A 41 2.81 27.09 -11.02
CA GLU A 41 2.90 27.10 -12.48
C GLU A 41 4.09 26.30 -13.04
N ILE A 42 5.19 26.17 -12.29
CA ILE A 42 6.36 25.41 -12.76
C ILE A 42 6.02 23.93 -12.85
N LEU A 43 5.56 23.34 -11.74
CA LEU A 43 5.10 21.95 -11.70
C LEU A 43 4.05 21.69 -12.78
N LYS A 44 2.97 22.49 -12.80
CA LYS A 44 1.88 22.36 -13.77
C LYS A 44 2.36 22.38 -15.22
N ALA A 45 3.17 23.38 -15.59
CA ALA A 45 3.58 23.56 -16.98
C ALA A 45 4.52 22.44 -17.44
N ILE A 46 5.40 21.94 -16.57
CA ILE A 46 6.32 20.84 -16.90
C ILE A 46 5.55 19.53 -17.03
N GLU A 47 4.69 19.19 -16.06
CA GLU A 47 3.91 17.95 -16.07
C GLU A 47 2.99 17.87 -17.30
N LEU A 48 2.31 18.97 -17.63
CA LEU A 48 1.43 19.02 -18.80
C LEU A 48 2.19 19.10 -20.14
N ALA A 49 3.47 19.48 -20.13
CA ALA A 49 4.32 19.40 -21.32
C ALA A 49 4.77 17.96 -21.63
N LYS A 50 4.63 17.03 -20.68
CA LYS A 50 4.95 15.59 -20.83
C LYS A 50 6.38 15.31 -21.30
N PRO A 51 7.43 15.84 -20.61
CA PRO A 51 8.81 15.50 -20.94
C PRO A 51 9.17 14.05 -20.63
N TYR A 52 8.46 13.42 -19.67
CA TYR A 52 8.62 12.03 -19.24
C TYR A 52 7.31 11.26 -19.35
N SER A 53 7.39 9.94 -19.52
CA SER A 53 6.20 9.07 -19.57
C SER A 53 5.53 8.92 -18.20
N ASP A 54 6.30 8.93 -17.11
CA ASP A 54 5.81 8.89 -15.73
C ASP A 54 5.94 10.27 -15.06
N SER A 55 4.81 10.83 -14.59
CA SER A 55 4.74 12.12 -13.88
C SER A 55 5.63 12.15 -12.63
N LYS A 56 5.84 11.01 -11.96
CA LYS A 56 6.73 10.93 -10.80
C LYS A 56 8.19 11.24 -11.13
N THR A 57 8.60 11.08 -12.39
CA THR A 57 10.00 11.28 -12.79
C THR A 57 10.47 12.69 -12.49
N PHE A 58 9.69 13.72 -12.88
CA PHE A 58 10.11 15.12 -12.71
C PHE A 58 10.19 15.52 -11.24
N VAL A 59 9.18 15.15 -10.44
CA VAL A 59 9.14 15.48 -9.01
C VAL A 59 10.19 14.72 -8.18
N ASP A 60 10.85 13.71 -8.74
CA ASP A 60 11.97 12.98 -8.14
C ASP A 60 13.35 13.52 -8.55
N LEU A 61 13.44 14.47 -9.49
CA LEU A 61 14.74 15.00 -9.91
C LEU A 61 15.26 16.02 -8.89
N PRO A 62 16.43 15.81 -8.26
CA PRO A 62 17.06 16.86 -7.47
C PRO A 62 17.57 17.97 -8.39
N THR A 63 17.57 19.23 -7.92
CA THR A 63 18.23 20.29 -8.67
C THR A 63 19.76 20.14 -8.59
N ILE A 64 20.45 20.48 -9.68
CA ILE A 64 21.93 20.57 -9.72
C ILE A 64 22.41 22.01 -9.82
N ARG A 65 21.49 22.97 -9.66
CA ARG A 65 21.70 24.41 -9.53
C ARG A 65 20.80 24.96 -8.41
N PRO A 66 21.16 26.13 -7.83
CA PRO A 66 20.33 26.79 -6.82
C PRO A 66 18.89 27.03 -7.28
N MET A 67 17.92 26.88 -6.39
CA MET A 67 16.49 26.95 -6.74
C MET A 67 16.08 28.29 -7.39
N ASP A 68 16.68 29.40 -6.97
CA ASP A 68 16.45 30.73 -7.56
C ASP A 68 16.95 30.83 -9.01
N GLU A 69 18.08 30.20 -9.33
CA GLU A 69 18.57 30.08 -10.72
C GLU A 69 17.64 29.20 -11.57
N VAL A 70 17.13 28.10 -11.00
CA VAL A 70 16.19 27.19 -11.69
C VAL A 70 14.90 27.92 -12.03
N ILE A 71 14.33 28.66 -11.07
CA ILE A 71 13.10 29.44 -11.27
C ILE A 71 13.32 30.53 -12.34
N ALA A 72 14.41 31.30 -12.23
CA ALA A 72 14.72 32.34 -13.21
C ALA A 72 14.90 31.76 -14.62
N ALA A 73 15.55 30.61 -14.75
CA ALA A 73 15.72 29.95 -16.04
C ALA A 73 14.42 29.39 -16.60
N PHE A 74 13.50 28.93 -15.75
CA PHE A 74 12.17 28.50 -16.18
C PHE A 74 11.34 29.67 -16.73
N ASP A 75 11.45 30.86 -16.13
CA ASP A 75 10.71 32.06 -16.53
C ASP A 75 11.11 32.55 -17.94
N GLU A 76 12.34 32.26 -18.37
CA GLU A 76 12.86 32.59 -19.71
C GLU A 76 12.42 31.60 -20.80
N LEU A 77 11.82 30.44 -20.44
CA LEU A 77 11.36 29.46 -21.43
C LEU A 77 10.14 29.97 -22.21
N SER A 78 10.10 29.66 -23.50
CA SER A 78 8.94 29.96 -24.36
C SER A 78 7.65 29.29 -23.82
N LYS A 79 6.59 30.08 -23.57
CA LYS A 79 5.27 29.60 -23.09
C LYS A 79 4.20 29.63 -24.20
N PRO A 80 3.20 28.72 -24.20
CA PRO A 80 3.07 27.55 -23.32
C PRO A 80 4.17 26.51 -23.57
N LEU A 81 4.55 25.77 -22.53
CA LEU A 81 5.56 24.72 -22.67
C LEU A 81 5.05 23.59 -23.57
N SER A 82 5.98 22.97 -24.28
CA SER A 82 5.78 21.74 -25.05
C SER A 82 7.03 20.88 -24.92
N ASN A 83 6.89 19.56 -25.05
CA ASN A 83 8.06 18.68 -25.09
C ASN A 83 8.90 18.96 -26.35
N ASN A 84 9.90 19.83 -26.19
CA ASN A 84 10.76 20.31 -27.27
C ASN A 84 12.22 20.40 -26.79
N THR A 85 13.14 20.76 -27.70
CA THR A 85 14.56 20.87 -27.38
C THR A 85 14.86 21.88 -26.27
N GLU A 86 14.11 22.97 -26.19
CA GLU A 86 14.30 24.03 -25.18
C GLU A 86 14.02 23.50 -23.76
N LEU A 87 12.85 22.85 -23.56
CA LEU A 87 12.50 22.24 -22.28
C LEU A 87 13.48 21.12 -21.89
N ASN A 88 13.85 20.25 -22.82
CA ASN A 88 14.79 19.17 -22.54
C ASN A 88 16.21 19.70 -22.20
N THR A 89 16.61 20.82 -22.81
CA THR A 89 17.88 21.49 -22.46
C THR A 89 17.79 22.10 -21.06
N PHE A 90 16.67 22.72 -20.70
CA PHE A 90 16.43 23.20 -19.34
C PHE A 90 16.52 22.07 -18.32
N LEU A 91 15.77 20.98 -18.51
CA LEU A 91 15.75 19.84 -17.59
C LEU A 91 17.16 19.25 -17.39
N SER A 92 17.88 18.96 -18.48
CA SER A 92 19.24 18.39 -18.39
C SER A 92 20.31 19.36 -17.86
N THR A 93 20.06 20.67 -17.88
CA THR A 93 21.01 21.68 -17.36
C THR A 93 20.82 21.92 -15.86
N TYR A 94 19.58 21.85 -15.38
CA TYR A 94 19.18 22.30 -14.05
C TYR A 94 18.81 21.17 -13.09
N PHE A 95 18.54 19.96 -13.58
CA PHE A 95 18.14 18.81 -12.79
C PHE A 95 19.11 17.63 -12.95
N GLY A 96 19.25 16.84 -11.89
CA GLY A 96 20.02 15.61 -11.84
C GLY A 96 19.19 14.39 -12.25
N GLU A 97 19.68 13.20 -11.93
CA GLU A 97 18.95 11.94 -12.16
C GLU A 97 18.05 11.62 -10.96
N ALA A 98 16.86 11.05 -11.22
CA ALA A 98 15.95 10.60 -10.17
C ALA A 98 16.62 9.53 -9.29
N GLY A 99 16.64 9.76 -7.97
CA GLY A 99 17.28 8.86 -7.01
C GLY A 99 18.78 9.08 -6.82
N SER A 100 19.38 10.09 -7.47
CA SER A 100 20.79 10.44 -7.25
C SER A 100 21.09 11.02 -5.86
N GLU A 101 20.05 11.32 -5.09
CA GLU A 101 20.08 11.66 -3.66
C GLU A 101 20.30 10.45 -2.74
N LEU A 102 20.33 9.23 -3.30
CA LEU A 102 20.52 7.97 -2.59
C LEU A 102 21.77 7.23 -3.07
N THR A 103 22.35 6.41 -2.20
CA THR A 103 23.36 5.43 -2.59
C THR A 103 23.02 4.04 -2.05
N ALA A 104 23.51 3.01 -2.74
CA ALA A 104 23.43 1.65 -2.23
C ALA A 104 24.40 1.47 -1.05
N VAL A 105 23.94 0.78 0.00
CA VAL A 105 24.81 0.32 1.07
C VAL A 105 25.72 -0.77 0.53
N ARG A 106 26.98 -0.79 0.97
CA ARG A 106 27.95 -1.75 0.46
C ARG A 106 27.55 -3.18 0.85
N THR A 107 27.60 -4.10 -0.11
CA THR A 107 27.16 -5.48 0.09
C THR A 107 28.01 -6.24 1.12
N ASP A 108 29.27 -5.87 1.33
CA ASP A 108 30.14 -6.47 2.35
C ASP A 108 29.77 -6.08 3.79
N GLU A 109 28.92 -5.06 3.96
CA GLU A 109 28.36 -4.65 5.25
C GLU A 109 27.00 -5.32 5.54
N LEU A 110 26.40 -5.97 4.52
CA LEU A 110 25.05 -6.53 4.56
C LEU A 110 25.07 -8.05 4.76
N THR A 111 25.25 -8.48 6.01
CA THR A 111 25.29 -9.90 6.39
C THR A 111 23.88 -10.44 6.67
N THR A 112 23.64 -11.69 6.28
CA THR A 112 22.38 -12.41 6.52
C THR A 112 22.61 -13.59 7.47
N ASP A 113 21.64 -13.91 8.32
CA ASP A 113 21.63 -15.11 9.18
C ASP A 113 20.21 -15.71 9.26
N PRO A 114 19.68 -16.29 8.16
CA PRO A 114 18.29 -16.71 8.06
C PRO A 114 18.07 -18.09 8.69
N VAL A 115 18.16 -18.19 10.02
CA VAL A 115 18.06 -19.45 10.78
C VAL A 115 16.76 -20.21 10.50
N PHE A 116 15.67 -19.52 10.14
CA PHE A 116 14.40 -20.17 9.81
C PHE A 116 14.48 -21.11 8.60
N LEU A 117 15.42 -20.89 7.67
CA LEU A 117 15.63 -21.75 6.49
C LEU A 117 16.03 -23.17 6.86
N ASP A 118 16.54 -23.40 8.07
CA ASP A 118 16.87 -24.75 8.54
C ASP A 118 15.63 -25.62 8.82
N LYS A 119 14.45 -25.00 8.90
CA LYS A 119 13.16 -25.68 9.06
C LYS A 119 12.43 -25.89 7.73
N VAL A 120 13.00 -25.45 6.61
CA VAL A 120 12.42 -25.65 5.27
C VAL A 120 13.03 -26.92 4.67
N ASP A 121 12.24 -27.98 4.59
CA ASP A 121 12.69 -29.33 4.22
C ASP A 121 12.97 -29.48 2.71
N ASP A 122 12.16 -28.84 1.86
CA ASP A 122 12.31 -28.97 0.41
C ASP A 122 13.45 -28.09 -0.13
N THR A 123 14.38 -28.73 -0.85
CA THR A 123 15.58 -28.08 -1.40
C THR A 123 15.27 -26.97 -2.39
N VAL A 124 14.24 -27.13 -3.22
CA VAL A 124 13.84 -26.12 -4.22
C VAL A 124 13.26 -24.90 -3.52
N ILE A 125 12.38 -25.09 -2.54
CA ILE A 125 11.83 -24.00 -1.74
C ILE A 125 12.96 -23.27 -1.00
N LYS A 126 13.85 -24.01 -0.32
CA LYS A 126 14.96 -23.43 0.43
C LYS A 126 15.88 -22.58 -0.46
N GLN A 127 16.22 -23.06 -1.66
CA GLN A 127 17.03 -22.30 -2.60
C GLN A 127 16.32 -21.08 -3.17
N PHE A 128 15.03 -21.19 -3.50
CA PHE A 128 14.23 -20.04 -3.95
C PHE A 128 14.15 -18.96 -2.87
N VAL A 129 13.81 -19.32 -1.63
CA VAL A 129 13.74 -18.37 -0.51
C VAL A 129 15.11 -17.74 -0.24
N GLN A 130 16.21 -18.50 -0.36
CA GLN A 130 17.55 -17.95 -0.27
C GLN A 130 17.86 -16.93 -1.39
N LYS A 131 17.40 -17.18 -2.63
CA LYS A 131 17.52 -16.21 -3.73
C LYS A 131 16.76 -14.92 -3.44
N VAL A 132 15.59 -15.01 -2.84
CA VAL A 132 14.79 -13.84 -2.44
C VAL A 132 15.46 -13.07 -1.30
N ILE A 133 16.07 -13.75 -0.31
CA ILE A 133 16.90 -13.10 0.73
C ILE A 133 18.04 -12.30 0.10
N ASN A 134 18.66 -12.82 -0.96
CA ASN A 134 19.77 -12.17 -1.63
C ASN A 134 19.37 -10.89 -2.42
N ILE A 135 18.07 -10.58 -2.53
CA ILE A 135 17.59 -9.33 -3.14
C ILE A 135 17.74 -8.14 -2.16
N TRP A 136 17.72 -8.37 -0.84
CA TRP A 136 17.73 -7.27 0.13
C TRP A 136 18.92 -6.29 -0.01
N PRO A 137 20.16 -6.75 -0.25
CA PRO A 137 21.27 -5.85 -0.52
C PRO A 137 20.98 -4.88 -1.68
N ASP A 138 20.34 -5.34 -2.74
CA ASP A 138 20.00 -4.51 -3.89
C ASP A 138 18.93 -3.47 -3.61
N LEU A 139 18.08 -3.68 -2.60
CA LEU A 139 17.03 -2.76 -2.17
C LEU A 139 17.46 -1.85 -0.99
N THR A 140 18.62 -2.08 -0.38
CA THR A 140 19.07 -1.31 0.77
C THR A 140 19.76 -0.01 0.34
N ARG A 141 19.33 1.12 0.92
CA ARG A 141 19.79 2.47 0.57
C ARG A 141 20.15 3.28 1.81
N GLU A 142 20.95 4.31 1.59
CA GLU A 142 21.18 5.43 2.51
C GLU A 142 20.96 6.76 1.76
N TYR A 143 20.49 7.77 2.47
CA TYR A 143 20.33 9.12 1.94
C TYR A 143 21.65 9.90 2.07
N VAL A 144 22.09 10.55 0.99
CA VAL A 144 23.37 11.29 0.97
C VAL A 144 23.18 12.81 0.97
N SER A 145 22.46 13.38 0.00
CA SER A 145 22.13 14.82 -0.05
C SER A 145 21.36 15.20 -1.33
N ALA A 146 20.60 16.30 -1.24
CA ALA A 146 20.06 17.08 -2.35
C ALA A 146 21.15 17.72 -3.24
N GLY A 147 21.70 16.97 -4.18
CA GLY A 147 22.73 17.46 -5.09
C GLY A 147 24.05 17.87 -4.41
N LYS A 148 25.04 18.29 -5.21
CA LYS A 148 26.39 18.66 -4.71
C LYS A 148 26.60 20.18 -4.60
N CYS A 149 25.54 20.99 -4.55
CA CYS A 149 25.61 22.45 -4.58
C CYS A 149 24.88 23.13 -3.41
N THR A 150 25.36 24.31 -3.00
CA THR A 150 24.65 25.15 -2.02
C THR A 150 23.40 25.75 -2.65
N GLY A 151 22.23 25.61 -2.01
CA GLY A 151 20.95 26.10 -2.53
C GLY A 151 20.24 25.14 -3.50
N CYS A 152 20.87 24.00 -3.81
CA CYS A 152 20.19 22.88 -4.46
C CYS A 152 19.10 22.31 -3.54
N VAL A 153 18.02 21.83 -4.14
CA VAL A 153 16.87 21.25 -3.44
C VAL A 153 16.43 19.96 -4.10
N ASP A 154 15.88 19.05 -3.31
CA ASP A 154 15.21 17.85 -3.80
C ASP A 154 13.85 17.71 -3.12
N SER A 155 13.09 16.72 -3.57
CA SER A 155 11.82 16.37 -2.96
C SER A 155 11.98 15.36 -1.82
N PHE A 156 13.16 14.78 -1.58
CA PHE A 156 13.34 13.70 -0.61
C PHE A 156 13.33 14.26 0.82
N ILE A 157 12.66 13.57 1.74
CA ILE A 157 12.70 13.91 3.17
C ILE A 157 13.98 13.28 3.75
N PRO A 158 14.98 14.06 4.21
CA PRO A 158 16.23 13.50 4.69
C PRO A 158 16.03 12.49 5.82
N VAL A 159 16.68 11.34 5.71
CA VAL A 159 16.73 10.29 6.75
C VAL A 159 18.17 10.08 7.23
N ASN A 160 18.32 9.70 8.49
CA ASN A 160 19.64 9.58 9.14
C ASN A 160 20.19 8.14 9.14
N ARG A 161 19.36 7.15 8.80
CA ARG A 161 19.70 5.73 8.90
C ARG A 161 19.32 5.01 7.62
N THR A 162 19.96 3.85 7.40
CA THR A 162 19.68 2.97 6.26
C THR A 162 18.22 2.53 6.22
N PHE A 163 17.71 2.28 5.04
CA PHE A 163 16.36 1.76 4.83
C PHE A 163 16.33 0.83 3.61
N VAL A 164 15.20 0.16 3.43
CA VAL A 164 14.93 -0.69 2.26
C VAL A 164 13.82 -0.04 1.45
N VAL A 165 14.04 0.09 0.14
CA VAL A 165 13.02 0.58 -0.79
C VAL A 165 12.11 -0.56 -1.25
N ALA A 166 10.91 -0.22 -1.72
CA ALA A 166 10.00 -1.21 -2.27
C ALA A 166 10.52 -1.82 -3.60
N GLY A 167 11.03 -1.00 -4.53
CA GLY A 167 11.57 -1.48 -5.81
C GLY A 167 11.21 -0.56 -6.99
N GLY A 168 11.93 -0.70 -8.09
CA GLY A 168 11.76 0.09 -9.33
C GLY A 168 11.66 1.61 -9.11
N ARG A 169 10.50 2.19 -9.46
CA ARG A 169 10.19 3.63 -9.35
C ARG A 169 10.01 4.14 -7.91
N PHE A 170 9.79 3.24 -6.97
CA PHE A 170 9.58 3.54 -5.55
C PHE A 170 10.94 3.59 -4.85
N ARG A 171 11.53 4.78 -4.83
CA ARG A 171 12.92 5.02 -4.40
C ARG A 171 13.02 5.49 -2.94
N GLU A 172 11.89 5.76 -2.31
CA GLU A 172 11.77 6.21 -0.93
C GLU A 172 11.21 5.10 -0.03
N PRO A 173 11.45 5.16 1.29
CA PRO A 173 10.67 4.40 2.24
C PRO A 173 9.18 4.75 2.06
N TYR A 174 8.36 3.72 1.82
CA TYR A 174 6.90 3.80 1.90
C TYR A 174 6.43 3.25 3.25
N TYR A 175 5.41 3.88 3.82
CA TYR A 175 5.05 3.65 5.20
C TYR A 175 4.52 2.23 5.43
N TRP A 176 3.40 1.84 4.82
CA TRP A 176 2.80 0.54 5.12
C TRP A 176 3.58 -0.64 4.53
N ASP A 177 4.21 -0.48 3.36
CA ASP A 177 5.12 -1.46 2.73
C ASP A 177 6.18 -1.96 3.71
N SER A 178 6.70 -1.01 4.49
CA SER A 178 7.77 -1.24 5.44
C SER A 178 7.40 -2.23 6.54
N PHE A 179 6.11 -2.44 6.82
CA PHE A 179 5.67 -3.44 7.79
C PHE A 179 6.05 -4.85 7.33
N TRP A 180 5.71 -5.19 6.08
CA TRP A 180 6.05 -6.50 5.52
C TRP A 180 7.52 -6.63 5.18
N ILE A 181 8.19 -5.53 4.78
CA ILE A 181 9.65 -5.50 4.66
C ILE A 181 10.28 -5.88 6.01
N ILE A 182 9.90 -5.22 7.11
CA ILE A 182 10.42 -5.52 8.46
C ILE A 182 10.18 -6.99 8.85
N GLU A 183 9.00 -7.55 8.60
CA GLU A 183 8.73 -8.99 8.81
C GLU A 183 9.75 -9.90 8.11
N GLY A 184 10.14 -9.54 6.87
CA GLY A 184 11.18 -10.24 6.11
C GLY A 184 12.59 -9.99 6.60
N LEU A 185 12.92 -8.75 6.94
CA LEU A 185 14.25 -8.35 7.42
C LEU A 185 14.59 -9.02 8.76
N LEU A 186 13.62 -9.07 9.67
CA LEU A 186 13.80 -9.75 10.97
C LEU A 186 14.11 -11.22 10.76
N ARG A 187 13.40 -11.92 9.87
CA ARG A 187 13.67 -13.33 9.51
C ARG A 187 14.98 -13.55 8.77
N THR A 188 15.42 -12.56 8.01
CA THR A 188 16.70 -12.59 7.30
C THR A 188 17.88 -12.57 8.27
N GLY A 189 17.73 -11.90 9.43
CA GLY A 189 18.77 -11.85 10.46
C GLY A 189 20.02 -11.10 10.04
N GLY A 190 21.10 -11.25 10.81
CA GLY A 190 22.38 -10.55 10.56
C GLY A 190 22.24 -9.02 10.66
N SER A 191 22.79 -8.28 9.69
CA SER A 191 22.66 -6.82 9.66
C SER A 191 21.22 -6.34 9.40
N PHE A 192 20.36 -7.19 8.84
CA PHE A 192 19.00 -6.81 8.48
C PHE A 192 18.09 -6.61 9.71
N THR A 193 18.44 -7.19 10.87
CA THR A 193 17.76 -6.88 12.14
C THR A 193 18.00 -5.41 12.55
N GLU A 194 19.22 -4.90 12.37
CA GLU A 194 19.51 -3.48 12.64
C GLU A 194 18.88 -2.57 11.56
N ILE A 195 18.83 -2.99 10.30
CA ILE A 195 18.14 -2.24 9.26
C ILE A 195 16.63 -2.14 9.55
N ALA A 196 16.01 -3.19 10.08
CA ALA A 196 14.63 -3.13 10.55
C ALA A 196 14.44 -2.07 11.66
N LYS A 197 15.36 -2.02 12.64
CA LYS A 197 15.39 -0.97 13.66
C LYS A 197 15.55 0.42 13.06
N ASN A 198 16.45 0.56 12.08
CA ASN A 198 16.71 1.82 11.40
C ASN A 198 15.47 2.37 10.67
N ILE A 199 14.69 1.49 10.03
CA ILE A 199 13.41 1.88 9.40
C ILE A 199 12.43 2.41 10.46
N VAL A 200 12.25 1.69 11.57
CA VAL A 200 11.39 2.14 12.68
C VAL A 200 11.85 3.50 13.23
N GLU A 201 13.15 3.67 13.47
CA GLU A 201 13.71 4.92 13.98
C GLU A 201 13.57 6.09 12.99
N ASN A 202 13.71 5.86 11.68
CA ASN A 202 13.44 6.87 10.67
C ASN A 202 11.96 7.29 10.65
N PHE A 203 11.03 6.37 10.87
CA PHE A 203 9.61 6.67 11.01
C PHE A 203 9.31 7.43 12.31
N LEU A 204 9.96 7.08 13.41
CA LEU A 204 9.88 7.85 14.66
C LEU A 204 10.43 9.28 14.50
N ASP A 205 11.54 9.47 13.79
CA ASP A 205 12.05 10.81 13.43
C ASP A 205 11.00 11.61 12.62
N SER A 206 10.28 10.94 11.72
CA SER A 206 9.21 11.54 10.92
C SER A 206 8.02 11.99 11.77
N VAL A 207 7.55 11.13 12.68
CA VAL A 207 6.47 11.47 13.63
C VAL A 207 6.90 12.61 14.56
N ASP A 208 8.16 12.62 15.01
CA ASP A 208 8.67 13.71 15.83
C ASP A 208 8.61 15.06 15.08
N LYS A 209 9.02 15.06 13.81
CA LYS A 209 9.08 16.26 12.98
C LYS A 209 7.71 16.73 12.47
N PHE A 210 6.90 15.81 11.95
CA PHE A 210 5.67 16.12 11.20
C PHE A 210 4.39 15.73 11.94
N GLY A 211 4.47 14.93 12.99
CA GLY A 211 3.30 14.42 13.74
C GLY A 211 2.75 13.09 13.24
N PHE A 212 3.22 12.60 12.10
CA PHE A 212 2.78 11.35 11.48
C PHE A 212 3.86 10.82 10.53
N VAL A 213 3.74 9.57 10.08
CA VAL A 213 4.57 9.06 8.98
C VAL A 213 3.89 9.38 7.64
N PRO A 214 4.52 10.13 6.72
CA PRO A 214 3.96 10.41 5.40
C PRO A 214 3.89 9.14 4.54
N ASN A 215 3.05 9.15 3.51
CA ASN A 215 2.87 8.03 2.57
C ASN A 215 4.22 7.43 2.12
N GLY A 216 5.11 8.29 1.64
CA GLY A 216 6.52 8.00 1.47
C GLY A 216 7.37 9.20 1.86
N PHE A 217 8.69 9.04 1.87
CA PHE A 217 9.62 10.09 2.32
C PHE A 217 9.92 11.12 1.23
N ARG A 218 8.86 11.77 0.72
CA ARG A 218 8.92 12.88 -0.22
C ARG A 218 8.07 14.04 0.29
N ILE A 219 8.49 15.28 0.04
CA ILE A 219 7.77 16.47 0.52
C ILE A 219 6.37 16.59 -0.10
N TYR A 220 6.15 16.04 -1.30
CA TYR A 220 4.84 15.96 -1.94
C TYR A 220 3.88 14.94 -1.29
N TYR A 221 4.35 14.19 -0.30
CA TYR A 221 3.53 13.32 0.56
C TYR A 221 3.20 13.95 1.92
N LEU A 222 3.65 15.17 2.23
CA LEU A 222 3.41 15.80 3.55
C LEU A 222 1.96 16.21 3.84
N ASN A 223 1.01 15.99 2.91
CA ASN A 223 -0.41 16.13 3.20
C ASN A 223 -1.10 14.82 3.61
N ARG A 224 -0.45 13.66 3.43
CA ARG A 224 -1.10 12.36 3.58
C ARG A 224 -0.18 11.29 4.17
N SER A 225 -0.78 10.41 4.97
CA SER A 225 -0.11 9.24 5.53
C SER A 225 -0.32 8.01 4.64
N GLN A 226 -0.32 6.83 5.25
CA GLN A 226 -0.69 5.54 4.70
C GLN A 226 -1.30 4.70 5.85
N PRO A 227 -1.78 3.46 5.65
CA PRO A 227 -2.31 2.63 6.74
C PRO A 227 -1.33 2.56 7.94
N PRO A 228 -1.74 2.99 9.16
CA PRO A 228 -0.78 3.40 10.19
C PRO A 228 -0.18 2.23 10.99
N LEU A 229 0.82 1.58 10.40
CA LEU A 229 1.41 0.35 10.94
C LEU A 229 2.67 0.56 11.82
N LEU A 230 3.12 1.78 12.10
CA LEU A 230 4.34 2.03 12.89
C LEU A 230 4.27 1.39 14.28
N THR A 231 3.13 1.49 14.97
CA THR A 231 2.93 0.83 16.26
C THR A 231 3.08 -0.69 16.14
N GLN A 232 2.58 -1.30 15.06
CA GLN A 232 2.73 -2.73 14.80
C GLN A 232 4.18 -3.08 14.41
N MET A 233 4.90 -2.22 13.71
CA MET A 233 6.33 -2.40 13.41
C MET A 233 7.18 -2.42 14.69
N VAL A 234 6.94 -1.48 15.62
CA VAL A 234 7.59 -1.46 16.93
C VAL A 234 7.26 -2.75 17.69
N LYS A 235 6.00 -3.19 17.67
CA LYS A 235 5.56 -4.44 18.30
C LYS A 235 6.33 -5.66 17.77
N ILE A 236 6.34 -5.89 16.46
CA ILE A 236 7.02 -7.07 15.89
C ILE A 236 8.53 -7.02 16.08
N TYR A 237 9.14 -5.82 16.05
CA TYR A 237 10.56 -5.64 16.35
C TYR A 237 10.87 -6.05 17.79
N VAL A 238 10.10 -5.57 18.78
CA VAL A 238 10.28 -5.91 20.19
C VAL A 238 10.01 -7.38 20.45
N GLU A 239 8.94 -7.95 19.87
CA GLU A 239 8.60 -9.37 20.00
C GLU A 239 9.70 -10.28 19.44
N TYR A 240 10.33 -9.89 18.32
CA TYR A 240 11.40 -10.67 17.69
C TYR A 240 12.73 -10.53 18.44
N THR A 241 13.11 -9.32 18.82
CA THR A 241 14.46 -9.01 19.36
C THR A 241 14.54 -9.05 20.89
N ASN A 242 13.41 -8.95 21.58
CA ASN A 242 13.32 -8.60 23.00
C ASN A 242 13.99 -7.26 23.37
N ASP A 243 14.31 -6.40 22.40
CA ASP A 243 14.89 -5.08 22.63
C ASP A 243 13.81 -4.08 23.04
N THR A 244 13.51 -4.01 24.34
CA THR A 244 12.55 -3.05 24.89
C THR A 244 13.11 -1.63 25.03
N SER A 245 14.41 -1.40 24.77
CA SER A 245 15.03 -0.08 24.93
C SER A 245 14.46 0.97 23.96
N ILE A 246 13.93 0.53 22.82
CA ILE A 246 13.26 1.38 21.83
C ILE A 246 11.97 2.01 22.38
N LEU A 247 11.32 1.39 23.38
CA LEU A 247 10.01 1.81 23.85
C LEU A 247 10.02 3.17 24.55
N GLU A 248 11.12 3.54 25.22
CA GLU A 248 11.26 4.84 25.89
C GLU A 248 11.07 6.00 24.91
N ARG A 249 11.63 5.87 23.70
CA ARG A 249 11.47 6.84 22.62
C ARG A 249 10.18 6.61 21.83
N ALA A 250 9.84 5.35 21.55
CA ALA A 250 8.75 5.03 20.65
C ALA A 250 7.39 5.43 21.23
N VAL A 251 7.08 5.06 22.48
CA VAL A 251 5.71 5.18 23.03
C VAL A 251 5.15 6.60 22.94
N PRO A 252 5.86 7.68 23.35
CA PRO A 252 5.35 9.05 23.21
C PRO A 252 5.08 9.44 21.75
N LEU A 253 5.89 8.95 20.80
CA LEU A 253 5.72 9.24 19.38
C LEU A 253 4.58 8.41 18.77
N LEU A 254 4.39 7.16 19.18
CA LEU A 254 3.23 6.37 18.76
C LEU A 254 1.91 7.02 19.20
N ILE A 255 1.88 7.58 20.41
CA ILE A 255 0.73 8.38 20.90
C ILE A 255 0.54 9.63 20.03
N LYS A 256 1.62 10.34 19.70
CA LYS A 256 1.57 11.52 18.82
C LYS A 256 1.05 11.20 17.41
N GLU A 257 1.41 10.07 16.84
CA GLU A 257 0.86 9.62 15.56
C GLU A 257 -0.62 9.23 15.69
N HIS A 258 -1.01 8.54 16.76
CA HIS A 258 -2.43 8.25 17.04
C HIS A 258 -3.24 9.55 17.14
N ASP A 259 -2.73 10.57 17.83
CA ASP A 259 -3.32 11.90 17.92
C ASP A 259 -3.52 12.55 16.55
N PHE A 260 -2.59 12.37 15.60
CA PHE A 260 -2.76 12.85 14.23
C PHE A 260 -4.02 12.25 13.58
N TRP A 261 -4.23 10.94 13.69
CA TRP A 261 -5.41 10.28 13.15
C TRP A 261 -6.68 10.77 13.85
N MET A 262 -6.64 10.88 15.18
CA MET A 262 -7.79 11.32 15.96
C MET A 262 -8.18 12.78 15.71
N GLN A 263 -7.25 13.64 15.33
CA GLN A 263 -7.53 15.05 15.07
C GLN A 263 -7.88 15.33 13.61
N ASN A 264 -7.23 14.65 12.67
CA ASN A 264 -7.30 15.01 11.24
C ASN A 264 -8.15 14.05 10.40
N ARG A 265 -8.53 12.89 10.93
CA ARG A 265 -9.20 11.82 10.18
C ARG A 265 -10.46 11.28 10.85
N THR A 266 -10.86 11.85 11.99
CA THR A 266 -12.04 11.43 12.75
C THR A 266 -13.33 11.95 12.16
N VAL A 267 -14.39 11.15 12.25
CA VAL A 267 -15.77 11.51 11.95
C VAL A 267 -16.72 10.90 12.99
N ASP A 268 -17.77 11.64 13.32
CA ASP A 268 -18.87 11.16 14.15
C ASP A 268 -20.01 10.64 13.24
N ILE A 269 -20.57 9.49 13.61
CA ILE A 269 -21.55 8.75 12.83
C ILE A 269 -22.76 8.48 13.72
N GLU A 270 -23.89 9.08 13.38
CA GLU A 270 -25.16 8.84 14.07
C GLU A 270 -25.79 7.53 13.58
N SER A 271 -26.12 6.62 14.50
CA SER A 271 -26.81 5.37 14.18
C SER A 271 -27.82 5.04 15.28
N GLY A 272 -29.10 5.25 14.98
CA GLY A 272 -30.16 5.17 15.97
C GLY A 272 -30.05 6.31 16.98
N ASP A 273 -30.01 5.97 18.27
CA ASP A 273 -29.85 6.94 19.39
C ASP A 273 -28.37 7.08 19.83
N GLU A 274 -27.44 6.39 19.16
CA GLU A 274 -26.02 6.35 19.51
C GLU A 274 -25.17 7.16 18.51
N ILE A 275 -24.06 7.73 19.01
CA ILE A 275 -23.05 8.40 18.18
C ILE A 275 -21.75 7.60 18.30
N TYR A 276 -21.26 7.14 17.16
CA TYR A 276 -20.00 6.40 17.07
C TYR A 276 -18.92 7.27 16.43
N THR A 277 -17.71 7.21 16.98
CA THR A 277 -16.56 7.94 16.46
C THR A 277 -15.59 6.95 15.80
N LEU A 278 -15.33 7.13 14.50
CA LEU A 278 -14.39 6.32 13.70
C LEU A 278 -13.51 7.23 12.84
N ASN A 279 -12.54 6.64 12.15
CA ASN A 279 -11.62 7.34 11.27
C ASN A 279 -11.84 6.96 9.81
N ARG A 280 -11.51 7.88 8.90
CA ARG A 280 -11.52 7.68 7.45
C ARG A 280 -10.20 8.12 6.83
N TYR A 281 -9.84 7.56 5.67
CA TYR A 281 -8.83 8.19 4.83
C TYR A 281 -9.41 9.49 4.25
N GLY A 282 -8.70 10.61 4.43
CA GLY A 282 -9.32 11.92 4.36
C GLY A 282 -8.33 13.06 4.25
N VAL A 283 -7.68 13.15 3.09
CA VAL A 283 -6.64 14.12 2.79
C VAL A 283 -7.23 15.48 2.43
N GLN A 284 -6.69 16.54 3.04
CA GLN A 284 -6.96 17.92 2.62
C GLN A 284 -6.06 18.26 1.43
N ASN A 285 -6.66 18.40 0.25
CA ASN A 285 -5.93 18.67 -1.00
C ASN A 285 -6.90 19.25 -2.04
N THR A 286 -6.48 20.28 -2.76
CA THR A 286 -7.29 20.88 -3.83
C THR A 286 -6.58 20.90 -5.18
N GLU A 287 -5.40 20.29 -5.27
CA GLU A 287 -4.56 20.28 -6.46
C GLU A 287 -4.29 18.84 -6.92
N PRO A 288 -3.96 18.60 -8.21
CA PRO A 288 -3.46 17.31 -8.65
C PRO A 288 -2.29 16.83 -7.79
N ARG A 289 -2.22 15.52 -7.49
CA ARG A 289 -1.06 14.93 -6.80
C ARG A 289 0.21 15.18 -7.62
N PRO A 290 1.30 15.72 -7.05
CA PRO A 290 2.49 16.03 -7.85
C PRO A 290 3.09 14.83 -8.59
N GLU A 291 3.08 13.64 -7.99
CA GLU A 291 3.62 12.42 -8.59
C GLU A 291 2.72 11.78 -9.67
N SER A 292 1.48 12.25 -9.78
CA SER A 292 0.47 11.81 -10.76
C SER A 292 -0.29 13.03 -11.32
N TYR A 293 0.42 14.16 -11.51
CA TYR A 293 -0.21 15.47 -11.72
C TYR A 293 -1.05 15.46 -12.98
N ARG A 294 -0.49 14.91 -14.05
CA ARG A 294 -1.13 14.83 -15.35
C ARG A 294 -2.34 13.91 -15.29
N GLU A 295 -2.23 12.75 -14.66
CA GLU A 295 -3.29 11.75 -14.50
C GLU A 295 -4.50 12.35 -13.79
N ASP A 296 -4.25 13.02 -12.65
CA ASP A 296 -5.27 13.68 -11.85
C ASP A 296 -5.90 14.87 -12.60
N TYR A 297 -5.07 15.72 -13.23
CA TYR A 297 -5.53 16.86 -14.01
C TYR A 297 -6.43 16.43 -15.17
N ILE A 298 -6.02 15.40 -15.91
CA ILE A 298 -6.75 14.85 -17.04
C ILE A 298 -8.08 14.22 -16.57
N SER A 299 -8.05 13.51 -15.45
CA SER A 299 -9.25 12.93 -14.81
C SER A 299 -10.28 14.01 -14.41
N ALA A 300 -9.81 15.14 -13.87
CA ALA A 300 -10.66 16.25 -13.45
C ALA A 300 -11.16 17.14 -14.60
N ASN A 301 -10.42 17.24 -15.71
CA ASN A 301 -10.71 18.13 -16.84
C ASN A 301 -11.26 17.43 -18.08
N ASN A 302 -11.74 16.20 -17.92
CA ASN A 302 -12.45 15.46 -18.96
C ASN A 302 -11.61 15.24 -20.26
N GLU A 303 -10.34 14.86 -20.12
CA GLU A 303 -9.50 14.38 -21.22
C GLU A 303 -9.22 12.87 -21.07
N SER A 304 -9.37 12.03 -22.09
CA SER A 304 -9.19 10.58 -21.88
C SER A 304 -7.72 10.21 -21.70
N TYR A 305 -7.32 9.82 -20.48
CA TYR A 305 -5.99 9.24 -20.20
C TYR A 305 -5.91 7.77 -20.66
N TYR A 306 -6.97 6.98 -20.42
CA TYR A 306 -6.95 5.52 -20.47
C TYR A 306 -7.42 4.93 -21.81
N SER A 307 -8.02 5.72 -22.70
CA SER A 307 -8.46 5.21 -24.01
C SER A 307 -7.29 5.03 -24.96
N THR A 308 -6.85 3.78 -25.16
CA THR A 308 -5.89 3.41 -26.23
C THR A 308 -6.38 3.76 -27.64
N SER A 309 -7.69 3.92 -27.83
CA SER A 309 -8.29 4.37 -29.09
C SER A 309 -8.30 5.90 -29.25
N GLY A 310 -7.88 6.65 -28.23
CA GLY A 310 -7.92 8.12 -28.21
C GLY A 310 -9.34 8.69 -28.17
N ILE A 311 -10.34 7.86 -27.83
CA ILE A 311 -11.72 8.30 -27.75
C ILE A 311 -11.87 9.21 -26.53
N ILE A 312 -12.25 10.45 -26.79
CA ILE A 312 -12.72 11.39 -25.77
C ILE A 312 -14.21 11.12 -25.60
N TYR A 313 -14.60 10.56 -24.45
CA TYR A 313 -16.01 10.36 -24.15
C TYR A 313 -16.70 11.72 -23.96
N PRO A 314 -17.95 11.90 -24.45
CA PRO A 314 -18.67 13.15 -24.31
C PRO A 314 -18.80 13.53 -22.83
N GLU A 315 -18.36 14.73 -22.47
CA GLU A 315 -18.61 15.28 -21.14
C GLU A 315 -20.12 15.44 -20.95
N VAL A 316 -20.73 14.55 -20.16
CA VAL A 316 -22.18 14.66 -19.89
C VAL A 316 -22.43 15.78 -18.87
N ASN A 317 -21.51 15.95 -17.90
CA ASN A 317 -21.52 17.01 -16.90
C ASN A 317 -20.07 17.45 -16.59
N GLY A 318 -19.76 18.73 -16.79
CA GLY A 318 -18.45 19.27 -16.40
C GLY A 318 -18.36 19.55 -14.91
N LEU A 319 -17.19 19.27 -14.31
CA LEU A 319 -16.94 19.57 -12.90
C LEU A 319 -16.71 21.06 -12.71
N THR A 320 -17.37 21.64 -11.72
CA THR A 320 -17.00 22.93 -11.14
C THR A 320 -15.64 22.84 -10.44
N ASP A 321 -15.01 23.99 -10.14
CA ASP A 321 -13.72 24.01 -9.44
C ASP A 321 -13.80 23.35 -8.05
N GLU A 322 -14.94 23.47 -7.36
CA GLU A 322 -15.18 22.82 -6.06
C GLU A 322 -15.32 21.29 -6.18
N GLU A 323 -15.97 20.80 -7.24
CA GLU A 323 -16.05 19.37 -7.52
C GLU A 323 -14.69 18.81 -7.95
N LYS A 324 -13.87 19.57 -8.71
CA LYS A 324 -12.49 19.18 -9.02
C LYS A 324 -11.64 19.10 -7.77
N ALA A 325 -11.71 20.10 -6.89
CA ALA A 325 -11.02 20.09 -5.60
C ALA A 325 -11.43 18.87 -4.75
N THR A 326 -12.73 18.55 -4.72
CA THR A 326 -13.25 17.36 -4.04
C THR A 326 -12.72 16.07 -4.65
N LEU A 327 -12.63 15.99 -5.98
CA LEU A 327 -12.04 14.85 -6.68
C LEU A 327 -10.55 14.70 -6.33
N TYR A 328 -9.77 15.79 -6.34
CA TYR A 328 -8.35 15.75 -5.95
C TYR A 328 -8.14 15.33 -4.49
N ALA A 329 -9.03 15.73 -3.58
CA ALA A 329 -9.03 15.23 -2.20
C ALA A 329 -9.30 13.71 -2.15
N ASN A 330 -10.25 13.21 -2.95
CA ASN A 330 -10.54 11.78 -3.03
C ASN A 330 -9.41 10.96 -3.67
N LEU A 331 -8.78 11.47 -4.72
CA LEU A 331 -7.60 10.84 -5.35
C LEU A 331 -6.44 10.73 -4.36
N ALA A 332 -6.13 11.82 -3.65
CA ALA A 332 -5.10 11.81 -2.60
C ALA A 332 -5.47 10.91 -1.41
N SER A 333 -6.75 10.84 -1.05
CA SER A 333 -7.23 9.93 0.02
C SER A 333 -7.21 8.47 -0.41
N GLY A 334 -7.44 8.18 -1.69
CA GLY A 334 -7.24 6.84 -2.26
C GLY A 334 -5.78 6.40 -2.10
N ALA A 335 -4.82 7.29 -2.40
CA ALA A 335 -3.40 7.02 -2.16
C ALA A 335 -3.05 6.89 -0.66
N GLU A 336 -3.70 7.67 0.23
CA GLU A 336 -3.55 7.51 1.69
C GLU A 336 -4.07 6.15 2.19
N SER A 337 -5.03 5.54 1.50
CA SER A 337 -5.54 4.21 1.86
C SER A 337 -4.58 3.08 1.51
N GLY A 338 -3.59 3.33 0.64
CA GLY A 338 -2.75 2.32 0.01
C GLY A 338 -3.47 1.52 -1.09
N TRP A 339 -4.75 1.77 -1.36
CA TRP A 339 -5.57 1.10 -2.37
C TRP A 339 -5.91 2.05 -3.53
N ASP A 340 -4.91 2.69 -4.12
CA ASP A 340 -4.99 3.59 -5.28
C ASP A 340 -4.82 2.83 -6.60
N TYR A 341 -5.86 2.48 -7.35
CA TYR A 341 -7.27 2.67 -7.06
C TYR A 341 -8.04 1.34 -7.06
N SER A 342 -9.25 1.40 -6.51
CA SER A 342 -10.14 0.27 -6.30
C SER A 342 -11.60 0.70 -6.38
N SER A 343 -12.44 -0.21 -6.87
CA SER A 343 -13.89 -0.16 -6.82
C SER A 343 -14.43 0.02 -5.40
N ARG A 344 -13.67 -0.43 -4.40
CA ARG A 344 -13.92 -0.24 -2.97
C ARG A 344 -14.23 1.21 -2.60
N TRP A 345 -13.64 2.17 -3.31
CA TRP A 345 -13.77 3.61 -3.03
C TRP A 345 -14.68 4.36 -4.01
N LEU A 346 -15.24 3.70 -5.01
CA LEU A 346 -16.08 4.35 -6.02
C LEU A 346 -17.52 4.47 -5.55
N ALA A 347 -18.11 5.65 -5.70
CA ALA A 347 -19.55 5.84 -5.55
C ALA A 347 -20.33 5.10 -6.64
N ASN A 348 -19.76 5.00 -7.85
CA ASN A 348 -20.35 4.33 -9.00
C ASN A 348 -19.34 3.35 -9.63
N PRO A 349 -19.23 2.11 -9.12
CA PRO A 349 -18.25 1.14 -9.64
C PRO A 349 -18.41 0.78 -11.13
N ASN A 350 -19.62 0.92 -11.70
CA ASN A 350 -19.86 0.73 -13.14
C ASN A 350 -19.01 1.68 -14.01
N ASP A 351 -18.73 2.90 -13.51
CA ASP A 351 -17.90 3.87 -14.24
C ASP A 351 -16.49 3.32 -14.52
N ALA A 352 -16.01 2.39 -13.69
CA ALA A 352 -14.73 1.73 -13.86
C ALA A 352 -14.78 0.43 -14.66
N ALA A 353 -15.84 -0.38 -14.52
CA ALA A 353 -15.95 -1.64 -15.25
C ALA A 353 -16.18 -1.49 -16.76
N ASP A 354 -16.92 -0.46 -17.18
CA ASP A 354 -17.24 -0.28 -18.60
C ASP A 354 -16.06 0.29 -19.41
N ASP A 355 -15.00 0.82 -18.77
CA ASP A 355 -13.88 1.57 -19.40
C ASP A 355 -14.35 2.70 -20.36
N VAL A 356 -15.61 3.13 -20.18
CA VAL A 356 -16.34 4.09 -21.02
C VAL A 356 -16.44 5.46 -20.34
N TYR A 357 -15.92 5.59 -19.12
CA TYR A 357 -15.92 6.81 -18.33
C TYR A 357 -14.57 7.04 -17.68
N PHE A 358 -14.35 8.25 -17.17
CA PHE A 358 -13.23 8.58 -16.31
C PHE A 358 -13.40 7.80 -15.00
N PRO A 359 -12.79 6.62 -14.84
CA PRO A 359 -13.25 5.64 -13.86
C PRO A 359 -13.07 6.16 -12.43
N LEU A 360 -12.13 7.09 -12.24
CA LEU A 360 -11.80 7.71 -10.95
C LEU A 360 -12.62 8.97 -10.63
N ARG A 361 -13.40 9.54 -11.56
CA ARG A 361 -14.23 10.74 -11.29
C ARG A 361 -15.31 10.48 -10.26
N SER A 362 -15.70 9.23 -10.05
CA SER A 362 -16.69 8.83 -9.05
C SER A 362 -16.07 8.37 -7.72
N LEU A 363 -14.77 8.58 -7.49
CA LEU A 363 -14.16 8.31 -6.19
C LEU A 363 -14.85 9.07 -5.05
N ASN A 364 -15.10 8.34 -3.97
CA ASN A 364 -15.78 8.80 -2.77
C ASN A 364 -15.10 8.27 -1.49
N THR A 365 -13.78 8.11 -1.56
CA THR A 365 -12.91 7.67 -0.46
C THR A 365 -13.17 8.48 0.81
N VAL A 366 -13.29 9.81 0.71
CA VAL A 366 -13.50 10.67 1.87
C VAL A 366 -14.87 10.48 2.53
N ASN A 367 -15.83 9.80 1.92
CA ASN A 367 -17.10 9.48 2.56
C ASN A 367 -17.24 7.98 2.87
N THR A 368 -16.14 7.24 2.86
CA THR A 368 -16.10 5.81 3.16
C THR A 368 -15.24 5.56 4.41
N ILE A 369 -15.82 4.87 5.39
CA ILE A 369 -15.13 4.41 6.60
C ILE A 369 -14.55 3.04 6.31
N GLY A 370 -13.24 2.98 6.15
CA GLY A 370 -12.51 1.73 5.92
C GLY A 370 -12.47 0.86 7.17
N VAL A 371 -12.90 -0.39 7.06
CA VAL A 371 -12.82 -1.35 8.18
C VAL A 371 -11.38 -1.68 8.54
N ASP A 372 -10.50 -1.67 7.55
CA ASP A 372 -9.05 -1.84 7.68
C ASP A 372 -8.43 -0.74 8.56
N LEU A 373 -8.63 0.54 8.23
CA LEU A 373 -8.08 1.66 9.00
C LEU A 373 -8.46 1.57 10.48
N ASN A 374 -9.75 1.35 10.75
CA ASN A 374 -10.24 1.31 12.12
C ASN A 374 -9.79 0.05 12.86
N SER A 375 -9.55 -1.07 12.16
CA SER A 375 -8.92 -2.25 12.76
C SER A 375 -7.45 -2.01 13.12
N ILE A 376 -6.71 -1.27 12.27
CA ILE A 376 -5.31 -0.88 12.55
C ILE A 376 -5.27 0.04 13.77
N LEU A 377 -6.11 1.07 13.81
CA LEU A 377 -6.16 1.98 14.96
C LEU A 377 -6.55 1.27 16.25
N TYR A 378 -7.46 0.30 16.20
CA TYR A 378 -7.77 -0.56 17.35
C TYR A 378 -6.53 -1.32 17.84
N ALA A 379 -5.80 -1.99 16.93
CA ALA A 379 -4.60 -2.73 17.30
C ALA A 379 -3.48 -1.81 17.81
N ASN A 380 -3.40 -0.58 17.30
CA ASN A 380 -2.46 0.43 17.80
C ASN A 380 -2.82 0.84 19.22
N GLU A 381 -4.09 1.12 19.51
CA GLU A 381 -4.57 1.45 20.85
C GLU A 381 -4.26 0.31 21.84
N ILE A 382 -4.52 -0.95 21.47
CA ILE A 382 -4.19 -2.12 22.29
C ILE A 382 -2.67 -2.26 22.51
N SER A 383 -1.86 -1.99 21.48
CA SER A 383 -0.40 -2.15 21.58
C SER A 383 0.24 -1.03 22.40
N ILE A 384 -0.21 0.22 22.22
CA ILE A 384 0.18 1.37 23.04
C ILE A 384 -0.19 1.11 24.51
N ALA A 385 -1.40 0.62 24.78
CA ALA A 385 -1.82 0.26 26.14
C ALA A 385 -0.87 -0.76 26.78
N ARG A 386 -0.44 -1.79 26.03
CA ARG A 386 0.52 -2.79 26.50
C ARG A 386 1.90 -2.19 26.77
N PHE A 387 2.41 -1.32 25.90
CA PHE A 387 3.71 -0.67 26.09
C PHE A 387 3.71 0.28 27.28
N LEU A 388 2.62 1.02 27.51
CA LEU A 388 2.43 1.87 28.67
C LEU A 388 2.43 1.06 29.97
N ALA A 389 1.66 -0.03 30.01
CA ALA A 389 1.65 -0.95 31.16
C ALA A 389 3.04 -1.56 31.43
N ALA A 390 3.76 -1.97 30.38
CA ALA A 390 5.12 -2.50 30.49
C ALA A 390 6.12 -1.46 31.02
N SER A 391 5.85 -0.17 30.80
CA SER A 391 6.65 0.96 31.28
C SER A 391 6.21 1.48 32.66
N GLY A 392 5.17 0.88 33.26
CA GLY A 392 4.62 1.26 34.56
C GLY A 392 3.60 2.40 34.54
N ASP A 393 3.12 2.82 33.35
CA ASP A 393 2.02 3.78 33.21
C ASP A 393 0.67 3.06 33.08
N ASP A 394 0.17 2.56 34.20
CA ASP A 394 -1.11 1.85 34.27
C ASP A 394 -2.31 2.77 33.92
N THR A 395 -2.18 4.08 34.15
CA THR A 395 -3.27 5.05 33.86
C THR A 395 -3.40 5.27 32.36
N GLY A 396 -2.30 5.53 31.66
CA GLY A 396 -2.29 5.63 30.21
C GLY A 396 -2.69 4.30 29.54
N ALA A 397 -2.25 3.18 30.11
CA ALA A 397 -2.66 1.85 29.63
C ALA A 397 -4.18 1.64 29.71
N GLN A 398 -4.81 2.05 30.82
CA GLN A 398 -6.26 1.98 30.96
C GLN A 398 -6.97 2.89 29.96
N GLN A 399 -6.50 4.13 29.78
CA GLN A 399 -7.09 5.08 28.83
C GLN A 399 -7.10 4.53 27.39
N PHE A 400 -5.96 4.02 26.92
CA PHE A 400 -5.88 3.43 25.57
C PHE A 400 -6.70 2.13 25.45
N SER A 401 -6.84 1.36 26.52
CA SER A 401 -7.74 0.20 26.53
C SER A 401 -9.20 0.61 26.36
N GLU A 402 -9.64 1.69 27.04
CA GLU A 402 -11.00 2.24 26.91
C GLU A 402 -11.26 2.79 25.49
N LEU A 403 -10.28 3.45 24.86
CA LEU A 403 -10.37 3.88 23.46
C LEU A 403 -10.56 2.68 22.51
N ALA A 404 -9.77 1.62 22.69
CA ALA A 404 -9.88 0.41 21.90
C ALA A 404 -11.26 -0.25 22.07
N GLU A 405 -11.82 -0.29 23.29
CA GLU A 405 -13.16 -0.82 23.54
C GLU A 405 -14.25 -0.01 22.82
N GLN A 406 -14.18 1.32 22.84
CA GLN A 406 -15.12 2.20 22.14
C GLN A 406 -15.05 1.98 20.62
N ARG A 407 -13.85 1.91 20.06
CA ARG A 407 -13.64 1.64 18.63
C ARG A 407 -14.16 0.27 18.22
N ALA A 408 -13.91 -0.76 19.03
CA ALA A 408 -14.41 -2.11 18.78
C ALA A 408 -15.95 -2.14 18.76
N ALA A 409 -16.60 -1.44 19.69
CA ALA A 409 -18.05 -1.31 19.71
C ALA A 409 -18.58 -0.60 18.45
N ALA A 410 -17.92 0.49 18.02
CA ALA A 410 -18.28 1.21 16.80
C ALA A 410 -18.14 0.35 15.52
N ILE A 411 -17.01 -0.34 15.35
CA ILE A 411 -16.79 -1.26 14.21
C ILE A 411 -17.85 -2.36 14.22
N GLN A 412 -18.13 -2.95 15.38
CA GLN A 412 -19.15 -4.00 15.46
C GLN A 412 -20.55 -3.50 15.12
N SER A 413 -20.94 -2.32 15.61
CA SER A 413 -22.28 -1.78 15.38
C SER A 413 -22.51 -1.33 13.94
N LEU A 414 -21.49 -0.75 13.29
CA LEU A 414 -21.65 -0.13 11.96
C LEU A 414 -21.23 -1.04 10.81
N MET A 415 -20.24 -1.91 11.04
CA MET A 415 -19.49 -2.54 9.94
C MET A 415 -19.66 -4.07 9.89
N TRP A 416 -20.09 -4.72 10.97
CA TRP A 416 -20.39 -6.15 10.96
C TRP A 416 -21.77 -6.43 10.35
N ASN A 417 -21.84 -7.46 9.53
CA ASN A 417 -23.08 -7.93 8.93
C ASN A 417 -23.31 -9.41 9.26
N GLU A 418 -24.30 -9.69 10.12
CA GLU A 418 -24.64 -11.06 10.55
C GLU A 418 -25.17 -11.93 9.41
N THR A 419 -25.86 -11.36 8.42
CA THR A 419 -26.40 -12.12 7.27
C THR A 419 -25.27 -12.71 6.43
N HIS A 420 -24.22 -11.93 6.21
CA HIS A 420 -23.06 -12.32 5.41
C HIS A 420 -21.91 -12.90 6.23
N MET A 421 -21.99 -12.85 7.57
CA MET A 421 -20.90 -13.20 8.47
C MET A 421 -19.58 -12.50 8.10
N SER A 422 -19.66 -11.22 7.72
CA SER A 422 -18.53 -10.45 7.19
C SER A 422 -18.59 -9.00 7.65
N TYR A 423 -17.44 -8.33 7.61
CA TYR A 423 -17.38 -6.88 7.73
C TYR A 423 -17.57 -6.21 6.38
N PHE A 424 -18.03 -4.97 6.37
CA PHE A 424 -18.12 -4.11 5.18
C PHE A 424 -17.76 -2.67 5.57
N ASP A 425 -17.16 -1.94 4.64
CA ASP A 425 -16.94 -0.50 4.82
C ASP A 425 -18.28 0.24 4.97
N TYR A 426 -18.28 1.33 5.73
CA TYR A 426 -19.49 2.12 6.00
C TYR A 426 -19.47 3.42 5.19
N ASN A 427 -20.55 3.72 4.49
CA ASN A 427 -20.64 4.88 3.61
C ASN A 427 -21.46 5.99 4.26
N LEU A 428 -20.81 7.14 4.49
CA LEU A 428 -21.38 8.32 5.15
C LEU A 428 -22.45 9.03 4.31
N THR A 429 -22.42 8.88 2.99
CA THR A 429 -23.43 9.48 2.09
C THR A 429 -24.76 8.73 2.19
N SER A 430 -24.69 7.40 2.23
CA SER A 430 -25.88 6.53 2.30
C SER A 430 -26.31 6.18 3.73
N ASN A 431 -25.44 6.44 4.73
CA ASN A 431 -25.57 5.95 6.10
C ASN A 431 -25.81 4.42 6.16
N SER A 432 -25.06 3.68 5.34
CA SER A 432 -25.20 2.23 5.23
C SER A 432 -23.90 1.53 4.86
N GLN A 433 -23.87 0.21 5.01
CA GLN A 433 -22.74 -0.63 4.60
C GLN A 433 -22.65 -0.71 3.07
N ASN A 434 -21.42 -0.69 2.53
CA ASN A 434 -21.15 -0.94 1.11
C ASN A 434 -21.23 -2.45 0.81
N LEU A 435 -22.46 -2.97 0.69
CA LEU A 435 -22.70 -4.42 0.58
C LEU A 435 -22.54 -4.99 -0.83
N TYR A 436 -22.77 -4.20 -1.86
CA TYR A 436 -22.96 -4.71 -3.22
C TYR A 436 -22.12 -3.97 -4.24
N VAL A 437 -21.64 -4.71 -5.23
CA VAL A 437 -21.03 -4.18 -6.47
C VAL A 437 -21.74 -4.79 -7.68
N PRO A 438 -21.66 -4.16 -8.86
CA PRO A 438 -22.22 -4.73 -10.07
C PRO A 438 -21.71 -6.15 -10.32
N MET A 439 -22.55 -6.99 -10.93
CA MET A 439 -22.08 -8.27 -11.44
C MET A 439 -21.24 -8.06 -12.70
N ASP A 440 -20.21 -8.89 -12.86
CA ASP A 440 -19.37 -8.99 -14.05
C ASP A 440 -19.39 -10.41 -14.62
N ASP A 441 -18.62 -10.66 -15.69
CA ASP A 441 -18.57 -11.95 -16.38
C ASP A 441 -18.01 -13.09 -15.51
N ASP A 442 -17.31 -12.77 -14.42
CA ASP A 442 -16.72 -13.75 -13.49
C ASP A 442 -17.61 -14.02 -12.27
N THR A 443 -18.76 -13.33 -12.17
CA THR A 443 -19.69 -13.49 -11.05
C THR A 443 -20.34 -14.87 -11.02
N THR A 444 -20.08 -15.62 -9.95
CA THR A 444 -20.69 -16.93 -9.71
C THR A 444 -22.06 -16.85 -9.02
N PRO A 445 -22.90 -17.90 -9.11
CA PRO A 445 -24.15 -17.96 -8.36
C PRO A 445 -24.00 -17.79 -6.85
N ALA A 446 -22.87 -18.22 -6.27
CA ALA A 446 -22.59 -18.08 -4.84
C ALA A 446 -22.28 -16.64 -4.45
N GLN A 447 -21.54 -15.90 -5.30
CA GLN A 447 -21.22 -14.48 -5.06
C GLN A 447 -22.43 -13.55 -5.13
N ARG A 448 -23.50 -13.95 -5.85
CA ARG A 448 -24.75 -13.17 -5.88
C ARG A 448 -25.43 -13.08 -4.51
N GLY A 449 -25.39 -14.14 -3.70
CA GLY A 449 -26.04 -14.14 -2.38
C GLY A 449 -27.50 -13.65 -2.43
N ASP A 450 -27.82 -12.65 -1.63
CA ASP A 450 -29.08 -11.91 -1.59
C ASP A 450 -29.01 -10.54 -2.28
N ALA A 451 -27.96 -10.30 -3.08
CA ALA A 451 -27.78 -9.04 -3.80
C ALA A 451 -28.96 -8.77 -4.77
N PRO A 452 -29.32 -7.49 -4.99
CA PRO A 452 -30.32 -7.11 -5.98
C PRO A 452 -29.99 -7.60 -7.39
N GLU A 453 -31.00 -7.63 -8.27
CA GLU A 453 -30.80 -7.99 -9.68
C GLU A 453 -29.75 -7.07 -10.33
N GLY A 454 -28.74 -7.66 -10.98
CA GLY A 454 -27.60 -6.96 -11.58
C GLY A 454 -26.41 -6.73 -10.64
N TYR A 455 -26.46 -7.22 -9.40
CA TYR A 455 -25.40 -7.04 -8.41
C TYR A 455 -24.89 -8.37 -7.84
N GLN A 456 -23.74 -8.31 -7.19
CA GLN A 456 -23.14 -9.35 -6.35
C GLN A 456 -22.74 -8.77 -4.99
N VAL A 457 -22.61 -9.64 -3.99
CA VAL A 457 -22.13 -9.24 -2.66
C VAL A 457 -20.66 -8.85 -2.78
N MET A 458 -20.30 -7.66 -2.33
CA MET A 458 -18.93 -7.18 -2.37
C MET A 458 -18.02 -8.08 -1.51
N PHE A 459 -16.86 -8.41 -2.05
CA PHE A 459 -15.74 -9.01 -1.35
C PHE A 459 -14.55 -8.07 -1.51
N HIS A 460 -13.88 -7.79 -0.40
CA HIS A 460 -12.54 -7.20 -0.42
C HIS A 460 -11.75 -7.72 0.76
N VAL A 461 -10.43 -7.87 0.60
CA VAL A 461 -9.60 -8.45 1.67
C VAL A 461 -9.55 -7.58 2.94
N GLY A 462 -9.87 -6.28 2.82
CA GLY A 462 -10.03 -5.38 3.97
C GLY A 462 -10.98 -5.94 5.05
N GLN A 463 -11.99 -6.73 4.67
CA GLN A 463 -12.99 -7.34 5.57
C GLN A 463 -12.37 -8.28 6.63
N PHE A 464 -11.12 -8.71 6.44
CA PHE A 464 -10.43 -9.65 7.33
C PHE A 464 -9.42 -9.00 8.28
N TYR A 465 -9.16 -7.70 8.14
CA TYR A 465 -8.36 -6.94 9.11
C TYR A 465 -8.90 -7.07 10.54
N PRO A 466 -10.22 -7.09 10.79
CA PRO A 466 -10.74 -7.28 12.12
C PRO A 466 -10.33 -8.58 12.82
N PHE A 467 -10.12 -9.65 12.05
CA PHE A 467 -9.71 -10.96 12.55
C PHE A 467 -8.19 -10.99 12.80
N TRP A 468 -7.38 -10.44 11.88
CA TRP A 468 -5.94 -10.28 12.08
C TRP A 468 -5.62 -9.42 13.31
N LEU A 469 -6.26 -8.26 13.41
CA LEU A 469 -5.92 -7.24 14.41
C LEU A 469 -6.73 -7.40 15.71
N GLY A 470 -7.58 -8.44 15.75
CA GLY A 470 -8.27 -8.86 16.96
C GLY A 470 -9.38 -7.92 17.42
N VAL A 471 -9.97 -7.11 16.55
CA VAL A 471 -11.15 -6.29 16.91
C VAL A 471 -12.46 -7.06 16.76
N ALA A 472 -12.47 -8.14 15.97
CA ALA A 472 -13.64 -9.00 15.84
C ALA A 472 -14.16 -9.45 17.22
N PRO A 473 -15.49 -9.49 17.46
CA PRO A 473 -16.06 -9.86 18.75
C PRO A 473 -15.50 -11.17 19.26
N LYS A 474 -15.20 -11.23 20.56
CA LYS A 474 -14.69 -12.46 21.21
C LYS A 474 -15.60 -13.67 20.95
N SER A 475 -16.92 -13.47 20.82
CA SER A 475 -17.88 -14.53 20.47
C SER A 475 -17.67 -15.14 19.08
N ILE A 476 -17.06 -14.39 18.16
CA ILE A 476 -16.77 -14.81 16.78
C ILE A 476 -15.32 -15.25 16.69
N ARG A 477 -14.36 -14.37 16.99
CA ARG A 477 -12.93 -14.67 16.78
C ARG A 477 -12.40 -15.80 17.68
N ASN A 478 -12.99 -16.03 18.86
CA ASN A 478 -12.62 -17.16 19.71
C ASN A 478 -13.44 -18.42 19.42
N ASN A 479 -14.25 -18.44 18.37
CA ASN A 479 -15.02 -19.62 17.99
C ASN A 479 -14.55 -20.08 16.60
N PRO A 480 -13.76 -21.17 16.51
CA PRO A 480 -13.23 -21.65 15.24
C PRO A 480 -14.30 -21.91 14.17
N LEU A 481 -15.49 -22.38 14.55
CA LEU A 481 -16.61 -22.53 13.61
C LEU A 481 -17.07 -21.18 13.05
N ALA A 482 -17.18 -20.15 13.89
CA ALA A 482 -17.61 -18.83 13.45
C ALA A 482 -16.56 -18.19 12.52
N VAL A 483 -15.26 -18.35 12.83
CA VAL A 483 -14.17 -17.90 11.94
C VAL A 483 -14.21 -18.66 10.61
N LYS A 484 -14.33 -19.99 10.65
CA LYS A 484 -14.47 -20.82 9.44
C LYS A 484 -15.61 -20.34 8.54
N ILE A 485 -16.76 -20.01 9.13
CA ILE A 485 -17.92 -19.48 8.39
C ILE A 485 -17.59 -18.11 7.77
N ALA A 486 -16.98 -17.19 8.53
CA ALA A 486 -16.59 -15.87 8.02
C ALA A 486 -15.57 -15.96 6.86
N PHE A 487 -14.69 -16.97 6.87
CA PHE A 487 -13.70 -17.22 5.83
C PHE A 487 -14.19 -18.15 4.71
N GLN A 488 -15.47 -18.57 4.71
CA GLN A 488 -15.97 -19.51 3.71
C GLN A 488 -15.82 -18.96 2.28
N ARG A 489 -16.08 -17.66 2.07
CA ARG A 489 -15.91 -17.01 0.76
C ARG A 489 -14.45 -17.05 0.29
N VAL A 490 -13.48 -16.92 1.21
CA VAL A 490 -12.04 -17.03 0.89
C VAL A 490 -11.71 -18.45 0.44
N ALA A 491 -12.20 -19.47 1.16
CA ALA A 491 -12.01 -20.86 0.80
C ALA A 491 -12.61 -21.20 -0.58
N ASP A 492 -13.80 -20.67 -0.87
CA ASP A 492 -14.50 -20.88 -2.13
C ASP A 492 -13.75 -20.20 -3.29
N LEU A 493 -13.31 -18.95 -3.13
CA LEU A 493 -12.50 -18.24 -4.12
C LEU A 493 -11.18 -18.95 -4.40
N LEU A 494 -10.47 -19.41 -3.36
CA LEU A 494 -9.22 -20.16 -3.49
C LEU A 494 -9.40 -21.47 -4.27
N ALA A 495 -10.57 -22.11 -4.15
CA ALA A 495 -10.90 -23.34 -4.87
C ALA A 495 -11.30 -23.08 -6.34
N GLN A 496 -11.87 -21.91 -6.64
CA GLN A 496 -12.33 -21.55 -7.98
C GLN A 496 -11.22 -20.97 -8.86
N LYS A 497 -10.23 -20.32 -8.26
CA LYS A 497 -9.15 -19.62 -8.94
C LYS A 497 -7.86 -20.45 -8.93
N ALA A 498 -7.05 -20.34 -9.99
CA ALA A 498 -5.79 -21.06 -10.09
C ALA A 498 -4.63 -20.31 -9.41
N GLY A 499 -4.66 -18.99 -9.38
CA GLY A 499 -3.76 -18.13 -8.60
C GLY A 499 -4.26 -17.92 -7.17
N ALA A 500 -3.75 -16.88 -6.51
CA ALA A 500 -4.11 -16.51 -5.14
C ALA A 500 -5.36 -15.59 -5.10
N ILE A 501 -5.70 -15.03 -3.93
CA ILE A 501 -6.94 -14.26 -3.73
C ILE A 501 -6.77 -12.81 -4.21
N ALA A 502 -7.62 -12.39 -5.14
CA ALA A 502 -7.66 -11.01 -5.62
C ALA A 502 -8.09 -10.01 -4.52
N ALA A 503 -7.71 -8.75 -4.69
CA ALA A 503 -8.03 -7.67 -3.76
C ALA A 503 -9.54 -7.49 -3.54
N THR A 504 -10.32 -7.60 -4.62
CA THR A 504 -11.79 -7.59 -4.65
C THR A 504 -12.34 -8.70 -5.56
N ASN A 505 -13.66 -8.85 -5.64
CA ASN A 505 -14.34 -9.74 -6.60
C ASN A 505 -14.96 -8.99 -7.79
N PHE A 506 -14.40 -7.85 -8.18
CA PHE A 506 -14.95 -7.03 -9.26
C PHE A 506 -13.85 -6.57 -10.20
N GLN A 507 -14.06 -6.75 -11.51
CA GLN A 507 -13.09 -6.37 -12.55
C GLN A 507 -13.33 -4.95 -13.05
N THR A 508 -12.36 -4.07 -12.81
CA THR A 508 -12.45 -2.64 -13.17
C THR A 508 -11.27 -2.11 -13.98
N GLY A 509 -10.25 -2.93 -14.21
CA GLY A 509 -8.96 -2.47 -14.74
C GLY A 509 -8.13 -1.64 -13.76
N GLN A 510 -8.65 -1.33 -12.56
CA GLN A 510 -7.87 -0.71 -11.49
C GLN A 510 -7.01 -1.75 -10.78
N GLN A 511 -5.90 -1.29 -10.18
CA GLN A 511 -4.89 -2.20 -9.69
C GLN A 511 -5.25 -2.90 -8.38
N TRP A 512 -6.08 -2.30 -7.53
CA TRP A 512 -6.56 -2.89 -6.27
C TRP A 512 -7.95 -3.52 -6.43
N ASP A 513 -8.17 -4.18 -7.56
CA ASP A 513 -9.37 -4.92 -7.92
C ASP A 513 -9.00 -6.25 -8.60
N GLN A 514 -10.00 -7.10 -8.83
CA GLN A 514 -9.80 -8.33 -9.60
C GLN A 514 -9.25 -8.01 -11.01
N PRO A 515 -8.25 -8.76 -11.54
CA PRO A 515 -7.68 -10.04 -11.06
C PRO A 515 -6.45 -9.93 -10.15
N ASN A 516 -6.13 -8.75 -9.61
CA ASN A 516 -4.85 -8.52 -8.96
C ASN A 516 -4.80 -9.06 -7.53
N VAL A 517 -3.79 -9.86 -7.26
CA VAL A 517 -3.40 -10.39 -5.95
C VAL A 517 -2.24 -9.56 -5.41
N TRP A 518 -2.42 -9.03 -4.21
CA TRP A 518 -1.41 -8.24 -3.51
C TRP A 518 -0.83 -9.01 -2.32
N PRO A 519 0.50 -9.16 -2.20
CA PRO A 519 1.14 -9.85 -1.07
C PRO A 519 0.70 -9.35 0.32
N PRO A 520 0.59 -8.03 0.58
CA PRO A 520 0.00 -7.51 1.81
C PRO A 520 -1.35 -8.12 2.19
N LEU A 521 -2.24 -8.30 1.21
CA LEU A 521 -3.58 -8.81 1.41
C LEU A 521 -3.58 -10.32 1.65
N MET A 522 -2.69 -11.05 0.98
CA MET A 522 -2.46 -12.47 1.29
C MET A 522 -1.97 -12.66 2.72
N TYR A 523 -1.04 -11.82 3.19
CA TYR A 523 -0.60 -11.81 4.60
C TYR A 523 -1.78 -11.63 5.55
N VAL A 524 -2.66 -10.65 5.30
CA VAL A 524 -3.85 -10.39 6.13
C VAL A 524 -4.73 -11.64 6.26
N LEU A 525 -5.04 -12.30 5.14
CA LEU A 525 -5.87 -13.51 5.13
C LEU A 525 -5.24 -14.64 5.95
N MET A 526 -3.96 -14.93 5.71
CA MET A 526 -3.23 -15.99 6.42
C MET A 526 -3.12 -15.68 7.91
N LYS A 527 -2.68 -14.46 8.25
CA LYS A 527 -2.48 -14.05 9.63
C LYS A 527 -3.79 -14.04 10.41
N ALA A 528 -4.87 -13.55 9.81
CA ALA A 528 -6.20 -13.57 10.43
C ALA A 528 -6.69 -14.98 10.79
N LEU A 529 -6.46 -15.98 9.94
CA LEU A 529 -6.81 -17.38 10.22
C LEU A 529 -5.94 -17.97 11.33
N LEU A 530 -4.63 -17.67 11.32
CA LEU A 530 -3.68 -18.12 12.34
C LEU A 530 -3.95 -17.53 13.74
N GLU A 531 -4.58 -16.36 13.82
CA GLU A 531 -5.00 -15.76 15.10
C GLU A 531 -6.24 -16.45 15.72
N THR A 532 -6.84 -17.43 15.04
CA THR A 532 -7.93 -18.24 15.61
C THR A 532 -7.40 -19.08 16.78
N PRO A 533 -7.87 -18.89 18.02
CA PRO A 533 -7.45 -19.73 19.13
C PRO A 533 -8.11 -21.11 19.06
N ALA A 534 -7.38 -22.14 19.52
CA ALA A 534 -7.88 -23.51 19.70
C ALA A 534 -8.84 -23.63 20.91
N THR A 535 -9.91 -22.82 20.94
CA THR A 535 -10.83 -22.67 22.08
C THR A 535 -11.44 -23.99 22.55
N PHE A 536 -11.66 -24.94 21.63
CA PHE A 536 -12.24 -26.25 21.92
C PHE A 536 -11.22 -27.40 21.81
N GLY A 537 -9.91 -27.10 21.80
CA GLY A 537 -8.83 -28.06 21.60
C GLY A 537 -8.20 -27.95 20.21
N GLU A 538 -6.95 -28.37 20.09
CA GLU A 538 -6.22 -28.41 18.80
C GLU A 538 -6.76 -29.50 17.86
N ASP A 539 -7.50 -30.46 18.40
CA ASP A 539 -8.19 -31.52 17.66
C ASP A 539 -9.60 -31.14 17.20
N ASP A 540 -10.07 -29.92 17.51
CA ASP A 540 -11.33 -29.39 16.98
C ASP A 540 -11.25 -29.27 15.45
N VAL A 541 -12.23 -29.85 14.76
CA VAL A 541 -12.25 -29.91 13.30
C VAL A 541 -12.26 -28.52 12.67
N TYR A 542 -12.94 -27.56 13.27
CA TYR A 542 -13.03 -26.21 12.70
C TYR A 542 -11.76 -25.40 12.94
N TYR A 543 -11.08 -25.61 14.08
CA TYR A 543 -9.74 -25.06 14.28
C TYR A 543 -8.76 -25.63 13.24
N ILE A 544 -8.76 -26.94 13.03
CA ILE A 544 -7.93 -27.57 11.99
C ILE A 544 -8.25 -26.99 10.61
N GLU A 545 -9.52 -26.81 10.26
CA GLU A 545 -9.93 -26.23 8.97
C GLU A 545 -9.46 -24.76 8.81
N THR A 546 -9.43 -23.94 9.87
CA THR A 546 -8.88 -22.58 9.77
C THR A 546 -7.37 -22.59 9.56
N GLN A 547 -6.64 -23.49 10.24
CA GLN A 547 -5.19 -23.64 10.05
C GLN A 547 -4.85 -24.20 8.66
N ASP A 548 -5.61 -25.18 8.17
CA ASP A 548 -5.46 -25.75 6.82
C ASP A 548 -5.71 -24.70 5.75
N LEU A 549 -6.74 -23.86 5.90
CA LEU A 549 -6.99 -22.78 4.95
C LEU A 549 -5.84 -21.76 4.94
N ALA A 550 -5.26 -21.43 6.10
CA ALA A 550 -4.09 -20.56 6.17
C ALA A 550 -2.89 -21.16 5.41
N LEU A 551 -2.62 -22.46 5.63
CA LEU A 551 -1.56 -23.19 4.92
C LEU A 551 -1.80 -23.22 3.41
N ARG A 552 -3.04 -23.48 2.97
CA ARG A 552 -3.40 -23.51 1.55
C ARG A 552 -3.23 -22.15 0.88
N LEU A 553 -3.57 -21.06 1.56
CA LEU A 553 -3.31 -19.70 1.09
C LEU A 553 -1.80 -19.43 0.98
N GLY A 554 -1.02 -19.84 1.99
CA GLY A 554 0.45 -19.73 1.98
C GLY A 554 1.09 -20.53 0.87
N GLN A 555 0.65 -21.77 0.66
CA GLN A 555 1.09 -22.62 -0.44
C GLN A 555 0.76 -21.98 -1.79
N ARG A 556 -0.47 -21.48 -1.99
CA ARG A 556 -0.85 -20.85 -3.26
C ARG A 556 -0.04 -19.59 -3.54
N TYR A 557 0.26 -18.80 -2.51
CA TYR A 557 1.12 -17.63 -2.63
C TYR A 557 2.57 -18.01 -2.98
N LEU A 558 3.13 -19.04 -2.34
CA LEU A 558 4.42 -19.62 -2.69
C LEU A 558 4.44 -20.11 -4.15
N ASP A 559 3.40 -20.82 -4.58
CA ASP A 559 3.28 -21.32 -5.95
C ASP A 559 3.28 -20.17 -6.96
N SER A 560 2.46 -19.13 -6.70
CA SER A 560 2.35 -17.96 -7.56
C SER A 560 3.68 -17.21 -7.72
N THR A 561 4.38 -16.99 -6.62
CA THR A 561 5.67 -16.28 -6.63
C THR A 561 6.76 -17.13 -7.28
N PHE A 562 6.87 -18.42 -6.90
CA PHE A 562 7.89 -19.32 -7.44
C PHE A 562 7.73 -19.56 -8.94
N CYS A 563 6.53 -19.85 -9.41
CA CYS A 563 6.32 -20.19 -10.82
C CYS A 563 6.50 -18.99 -11.74
N THR A 564 6.13 -17.79 -11.28
CA THR A 564 6.40 -16.53 -12.00
C THR A 564 7.90 -16.21 -12.01
N TRP A 565 8.59 -16.37 -10.88
CA TRP A 565 10.06 -16.24 -10.80
C TRP A 565 10.77 -17.22 -11.74
N ARG A 566 10.31 -18.48 -11.79
CA ARG A 566 10.86 -19.50 -12.68
C ARG A 566 10.62 -19.18 -14.16
N ALA A 567 9.44 -18.67 -14.51
CA ALA A 567 9.12 -18.28 -15.88
C ALA A 567 10.01 -17.15 -16.44
N THR A 568 10.61 -16.37 -15.55
CA THR A 568 11.40 -15.17 -15.86
C THR A 568 12.91 -15.34 -15.69
N GLY A 569 13.40 -16.56 -15.46
CA GLY A 569 14.85 -16.83 -15.31
C GLY A 569 15.21 -17.71 -14.11
N GLY A 570 14.31 -17.82 -13.14
CA GLY A 570 14.57 -18.49 -11.88
C GLY A 570 14.98 -19.95 -12.07
N SER A 571 16.04 -20.36 -11.37
CA SER A 571 16.52 -21.74 -11.37
C SER A 571 17.11 -22.13 -10.01
N THR A 572 17.07 -23.42 -9.72
CA THR A 572 17.66 -24.07 -8.55
C THR A 572 18.51 -25.25 -9.02
N ASP A 573 19.30 -25.84 -8.14
CA ASP A 573 20.12 -27.02 -8.47
C ASP A 573 19.26 -28.20 -8.97
N ASP A 574 18.02 -28.30 -8.49
CA ASP A 574 17.05 -29.35 -8.84
C ASP A 574 16.07 -28.93 -9.96
N MET A 575 16.06 -27.65 -10.37
CA MET A 575 15.22 -27.15 -11.46
C MET A 575 16.01 -26.20 -12.36
N SER A 576 16.42 -26.72 -13.51
CA SER A 576 17.10 -25.91 -14.52
C SER A 576 16.20 -24.79 -15.05
N GLN A 577 16.86 -23.72 -15.48
CA GLN A 577 16.26 -22.62 -16.21
C GLN A 577 15.47 -23.12 -17.42
N LEU A 578 14.37 -22.43 -17.77
CA LEU A 578 13.56 -22.75 -18.93
C LEU A 578 14.30 -22.43 -20.24
N GLU A 579 14.02 -23.22 -21.29
CA GLU A 579 14.57 -22.98 -22.62
C GLU A 579 14.09 -21.63 -23.19
N GLY A 580 15.00 -20.86 -23.80
CA GLY A 580 14.72 -19.56 -24.40
C GLY A 580 15.05 -18.35 -23.54
N LEU A 581 15.59 -18.56 -22.33
CA LEU A 581 16.10 -17.52 -21.44
C LEU A 581 17.61 -17.38 -21.58
N GLU A 582 18.13 -16.18 -21.32
CA GLU A 582 19.56 -15.91 -21.30
C GLU A 582 20.16 -16.39 -19.99
N SER A 583 21.45 -16.75 -19.99
CA SER A 583 22.14 -17.20 -18.77
C SER A 583 22.23 -16.12 -17.68
N THR A 584 21.94 -14.87 -18.03
CA THR A 584 21.89 -13.71 -17.12
C THR A 584 20.52 -13.52 -16.46
N ASP A 585 19.48 -14.24 -16.90
CA ASP A 585 18.14 -14.11 -16.33
C ASP A 585 18.06 -14.90 -15.01
N GLU A 586 17.92 -14.21 -13.87
CA GLU A 586 17.92 -14.84 -12.54
C GLU A 586 16.51 -15.02 -11.92
N GLY A 587 15.47 -14.68 -12.70
CA GLY A 587 14.08 -14.67 -12.25
C GLY A 587 13.69 -13.39 -11.53
N ILE A 588 12.42 -13.01 -11.66
CA ILE A 588 11.90 -11.72 -11.22
C ILE A 588 10.79 -11.92 -10.18
N MET A 589 10.87 -11.13 -9.11
CA MET A 589 9.79 -10.96 -8.13
C MET A 589 9.02 -9.69 -8.46
N PHE A 590 7.69 -9.77 -8.46
CA PHE A 590 6.82 -8.66 -8.85
C PHE A 590 6.08 -8.06 -7.65
N GLU A 591 5.63 -6.82 -7.82
CA GLU A 591 4.76 -6.09 -6.90
C GLU A 591 3.43 -6.81 -6.62
N LYS A 592 2.79 -7.33 -7.69
CA LYS A 592 1.45 -7.94 -7.68
C LYS A 592 1.34 -9.08 -8.70
N TYR A 593 0.42 -10.01 -8.46
CA TYR A 593 0.24 -11.26 -9.24
C TYR A 593 -1.22 -11.40 -9.72
N GLY A 594 -1.49 -12.37 -10.58
CA GLY A 594 -2.85 -12.69 -11.04
C GLY A 594 -3.57 -13.76 -10.20
N ASP A 595 -4.90 -13.66 -10.07
CA ASP A 595 -5.75 -14.69 -9.46
C ASP A 595 -6.05 -15.85 -10.42
N ASN A 596 -5.89 -15.64 -11.73
CA ASN A 596 -6.27 -16.59 -12.77
C ASN A 596 -5.22 -17.67 -13.05
N SER A 597 -4.00 -17.52 -12.54
CA SER A 597 -2.86 -18.40 -12.81
C SER A 597 -1.79 -18.29 -11.73
N THR A 598 -1.06 -19.37 -11.44
CA THR A 598 0.14 -19.35 -10.59
C THR A 598 1.38 -18.81 -11.31
N ASN A 599 1.28 -18.52 -12.60
CA ASN A 599 2.37 -17.93 -13.38
C ASN A 599 1.84 -16.72 -14.16
N ALA A 600 1.42 -15.70 -13.43
CA ALA A 600 0.92 -14.46 -14.00
C ALA A 600 1.25 -13.28 -13.10
N VAL A 601 1.73 -12.21 -13.71
CA VAL A 601 1.87 -10.89 -13.09
C VAL A 601 0.51 -10.20 -13.08
N GLY A 602 0.28 -9.35 -12.08
CA GLY A 602 -0.86 -8.44 -12.08
C GLY A 602 -0.64 -7.24 -13.02
N GLY A 603 -1.63 -6.36 -13.12
CA GLY A 603 -1.58 -5.17 -13.98
C GLY A 603 -2.59 -4.10 -13.56
N GLY A 604 -3.00 -3.24 -14.50
CA GLY A 604 -3.99 -2.19 -14.28
C GLY A 604 -3.50 -1.02 -13.43
N GLY A 605 -4.33 0.02 -13.32
CA GLY A 605 -4.02 1.27 -12.61
C GLY A 605 -3.29 2.32 -13.47
N GLU A 606 -2.63 3.26 -12.79
CA GLU A 606 -2.01 4.45 -13.43
C GLU A 606 -0.55 4.25 -13.86
N TYR A 607 0.07 3.11 -13.53
CA TYR A 607 1.44 2.76 -13.90
C TYR A 607 1.63 1.25 -14.11
N GLU A 608 2.74 0.91 -14.77
CA GLU A 608 3.11 -0.47 -15.08
C GLU A 608 3.61 -1.24 -13.86
N VAL A 609 3.39 -2.56 -13.86
CA VAL A 609 3.81 -3.45 -12.75
C VAL A 609 5.30 -3.34 -12.46
N VAL A 610 5.65 -3.27 -11.17
CA VAL A 610 7.02 -3.03 -10.72
C VAL A 610 7.75 -4.31 -10.31
N GLU A 611 9.03 -4.40 -10.64
CA GLU A 611 9.96 -5.47 -10.26
C GLU A 611 10.66 -5.17 -8.91
N GLY A 612 10.89 -6.20 -8.09
CA GLY A 612 11.61 -6.09 -6.82
C GLY A 612 11.22 -7.18 -5.82
N PHE A 613 10.05 -7.17 -5.19
CA PHE A 613 9.40 -6.00 -4.60
C PHE A 613 9.36 -6.21 -3.08
N GLY A 614 9.58 -5.17 -2.29
CA GLY A 614 9.86 -5.23 -0.86
C GLY A 614 8.83 -6.02 -0.04
N TRP A 615 7.54 -5.70 -0.16
CA TRP A 615 6.51 -6.49 0.55
C TRP A 615 6.40 -7.93 0.03
N THR A 616 6.75 -8.20 -1.23
CA THR A 616 6.54 -9.51 -1.86
C THR A 616 7.54 -10.47 -1.25
N ASN A 617 8.77 -9.98 -1.19
CA ASN A 617 9.90 -10.63 -0.55
C ASN A 617 9.58 -10.84 0.93
N GLY A 618 9.16 -9.78 1.63
CA GLY A 618 8.80 -9.82 3.05
C GLY A 618 7.73 -10.87 3.40
N VAL A 619 6.61 -10.86 2.68
CA VAL A 619 5.51 -11.82 2.87
C VAL A 619 5.95 -13.24 2.53
N LEU A 620 6.77 -13.45 1.49
CA LEU A 620 7.27 -14.77 1.13
C LEU A 620 8.19 -15.35 2.22
N LEU A 621 9.08 -14.54 2.78
CA LEU A 621 9.93 -14.98 3.90
C LEU A 621 9.07 -15.32 5.13
N TRP A 622 8.02 -14.54 5.40
CA TRP A 622 7.06 -14.82 6.45
C TRP A 622 6.31 -16.15 6.23
N VAL A 623 5.85 -16.43 5.00
CA VAL A 623 5.20 -17.70 4.63
C VAL A 623 6.14 -18.87 4.84
N ALA A 624 7.39 -18.76 4.36
CA ALA A 624 8.39 -19.82 4.47
C ALA A 624 8.72 -20.19 5.93
N ASP A 625 8.86 -19.18 6.81
CA ASP A 625 9.08 -19.41 8.25
C ASP A 625 7.83 -19.97 8.95
N THR A 626 6.66 -19.40 8.67
CA THR A 626 5.41 -19.72 9.36
C THR A 626 4.95 -21.15 9.08
N PHE A 627 4.95 -21.56 7.81
CA PHE A 627 4.47 -22.89 7.41
C PHE A 627 5.58 -23.93 7.32
N ASN A 628 6.85 -23.52 7.16
CA ASN A 628 8.05 -24.37 7.28
C ASN A 628 7.93 -25.72 6.53
N THR A 629 8.11 -26.82 7.25
CA THR A 629 8.01 -28.23 6.82
C THR A 629 6.66 -28.63 6.20
N GLN A 630 5.62 -27.81 6.36
CA GLN A 630 4.30 -28.07 5.78
C GLN A 630 4.18 -27.63 4.32
N LEU A 631 5.11 -26.78 3.85
CA LEU A 631 5.12 -26.33 2.46
C LEU A 631 5.59 -27.45 1.53
N GLN A 632 4.91 -27.55 0.40
CA GLN A 632 5.20 -28.50 -0.65
C GLN A 632 5.88 -27.80 -1.82
N ARG A 633 6.76 -28.54 -2.50
CA ARG A 633 7.43 -28.05 -3.71
C ARG A 633 6.39 -27.56 -4.73
N PRO A 634 6.50 -26.31 -5.22
CA PRO A 634 5.58 -25.80 -6.22
C PRO A 634 5.57 -26.66 -7.49
N ASP A 635 4.38 -26.98 -7.98
CA ASP A 635 4.17 -27.58 -9.30
C ASP A 635 3.71 -26.51 -10.29
N CYS A 636 4.64 -26.05 -11.12
CA CYS A 636 4.35 -25.06 -12.14
C CYS A 636 3.70 -25.65 -13.40
N GLY A 637 3.58 -26.98 -13.51
CA GLY A 637 3.14 -27.63 -14.74
C GLY A 637 4.03 -27.29 -15.95
N ASN A 638 3.42 -27.27 -17.14
CA ASN A 638 4.12 -26.99 -18.40
C ASN A 638 4.16 -25.48 -18.70
N ILE A 639 4.92 -24.72 -17.91
CA ILE A 639 5.18 -23.30 -18.22
C ILE A 639 6.31 -23.14 -19.24
N THR A 640 6.18 -22.11 -20.08
CA THR A 640 7.22 -21.67 -21.02
C THR A 640 7.92 -20.43 -20.48
N ALA A 641 9.14 -20.19 -20.94
CA ALA A 641 9.84 -18.94 -20.67
C ALA A 641 8.98 -17.73 -21.09
N ALA A 642 8.98 -16.69 -20.26
CA ALA A 642 8.48 -15.38 -20.64
C ALA A 642 9.51 -14.73 -21.59
N VAL A 643 9.62 -15.24 -22.82
CA VAL A 643 10.59 -14.74 -23.80
C VAL A 643 10.14 -13.34 -24.22
N ASN A 644 10.98 -12.33 -23.98
CA ASN A 644 10.86 -10.98 -24.55
C ASN A 644 11.04 -11.07 -26.08
N THR A 645 10.03 -11.54 -26.80
CA THR A 645 10.03 -11.45 -28.26
C THR A 645 9.69 -10.01 -28.63
N GLU A 646 10.70 -9.25 -29.04
CA GLU A 646 10.50 -8.10 -29.93
C GLU A 646 9.52 -8.50 -31.05
N LYS A 647 8.28 -8.01 -31.00
CA LYS A 647 7.40 -7.99 -32.17
C LYS A 647 7.36 -6.58 -32.72
N ARG A 648 8.27 -6.34 -33.67
CA ARG A 648 8.09 -5.32 -34.73
C ARG A 648 6.66 -5.39 -35.26
N GLY A 649 5.83 -4.42 -34.90
CA GLY A 649 4.50 -4.20 -35.49
C GLY A 649 3.30 -4.22 -34.54
N ALA A 650 3.47 -4.49 -33.24
CA ALA A 650 2.48 -4.17 -32.22
C ALA A 650 2.88 -2.87 -31.50
N GLY A 651 1.91 -2.08 -31.03
CA GLY A 651 2.18 -0.90 -30.18
C GLY A 651 2.99 -1.29 -28.92
N PRO A 652 3.52 -0.30 -28.18
CA PRO A 652 4.38 -0.57 -27.03
C PRO A 652 3.75 -1.62 -26.12
N SER A 653 4.53 -2.65 -25.79
CA SER A 653 4.18 -3.60 -24.74
C SER A 653 4.03 -2.85 -23.42
N ALA A 654 3.10 -3.26 -22.56
CA ALA A 654 2.91 -2.79 -21.17
C ALA A 654 4.11 -3.08 -20.23
N VAL A 655 5.29 -3.29 -20.80
CA VAL A 655 6.55 -3.69 -20.13
C VAL A 655 7.70 -2.78 -20.60
N GLU A 656 7.47 -1.85 -21.53
CA GLU A 656 8.49 -0.93 -22.01
C GLU A 656 8.26 0.47 -21.44
N LEU A 657 9.02 0.81 -20.39
CA LEU A 657 9.35 2.21 -20.11
C LEU A 657 10.05 2.77 -21.36
N ASP A 658 9.72 4.00 -21.76
CA ASP A 658 10.47 4.66 -22.84
C ASP A 658 11.97 4.58 -22.56
N GLN A 659 12.80 4.42 -23.60
CA GLN A 659 14.25 4.29 -23.43
C GLN A 659 14.90 5.45 -22.66
N SER A 660 14.26 6.63 -22.57
CA SER A 660 14.70 7.71 -21.67
C SER A 660 14.45 7.40 -20.19
N ASP A 661 13.32 6.79 -19.86
CA ASP A 661 12.83 6.58 -18.50
C ASP A 661 13.41 5.29 -17.91
N ALA A 662 13.57 4.25 -18.75
CA ALA A 662 14.23 3.00 -18.42
C ALA A 662 15.70 3.19 -17.99
N ARG A 663 16.38 4.26 -18.45
CA ARG A 663 17.76 4.59 -18.02
C ARG A 663 17.85 4.96 -16.54
N ASN A 664 16.76 5.42 -15.95
CA ASN A 664 16.71 5.94 -14.59
C ASN A 664 16.09 4.96 -13.58
N VAL A 665 15.79 3.73 -14.01
CA VAL A 665 15.25 2.66 -13.16
C VAL A 665 16.24 1.49 -13.15
N LYS A 666 16.74 1.13 -11.96
CA LYS A 666 17.59 -0.06 -11.81
C LYS A 666 16.72 -1.29 -12.07
N LEU A 667 17.03 -2.03 -13.13
CA LEU A 667 16.49 -3.39 -13.32
C LEU A 667 17.21 -4.33 -12.35
N PHE A 668 16.46 -4.97 -11.47
CA PHE A 668 17.01 -5.79 -10.39
C PHE A 668 17.49 -7.18 -10.86
N HIS A 669 17.28 -7.52 -12.13
CA HIS A 669 17.46 -8.88 -12.65
C HIS A 669 18.63 -9.06 -13.65
N LYS A 670 19.44 -8.03 -13.91
CA LYS A 670 20.59 -8.12 -14.83
C LYS A 670 21.90 -7.82 -14.12
N GLN A 671 22.80 -8.80 -14.06
CA GLN A 671 24.20 -8.51 -13.67
C GLN A 671 24.85 -7.59 -14.71
N PRO A 672 25.68 -6.61 -14.28
CA PRO A 672 26.53 -5.88 -15.21
C PRO A 672 27.49 -6.87 -15.88
N ALA A 673 27.56 -6.81 -17.21
CA ALA A 673 28.39 -7.67 -18.06
C ALA A 673 29.90 -7.55 -17.78
#